data_AF-A0A4Y2BUP2-F1
#
_entry.id   AF-A0A4Y2BUP2-F1
#
_cell.length_a   1.000
_cell.length_b   1.000
_cell.length_c   1.000
_cell.angle_alpha   90.00
_cell.angle_beta   90.00
_cell.angle_gamma   90.00
#
_symmetry.space_group_name_H-M   'P 1'
#
loop_
_entity.id
_entity.type
_entity.pdbx_description
1 polymer ?
#
loop_
_entity_poly.entity_id
_entity_poly.type
_entity_poly.pdbx_seq_one_letter_code
_entity_poly.pdbx_strand_id
1 'polypeptide(L)'
;MSTSFSSSDIIIKINRLHIISELKFIGNGCAGWFEQRTNLEKTLISVSCLLLLTLVLLILVGIAFKGNSSSDSDAEEKNGCWSLECIKTTGNIVSLMDERWDPCSNFYDYACGSFSQSLGYSIAQNSIDSIYFSVKDLLESSSSTSMEELDSLKSFYGSCMDFEGLHSKGEDTSGIFLELMDRYGVGSWPVLDDHYESQLSLAEVLSALTIVGIPVAFRAEVVPDNQVKGSYLLKLSPGGPLESGRSAVDIRSDQDLKTYMLFSFLLLGTSTYAKSIRAVDDILGVDAYYANVEQDNVNKCDTVDVLAPDESLERLNNIIPEMEWNVLFESIQKEAGLNRPFAVEVHCKAKIRDYVIHLNDLVDVISQNYFGWRFFQSFAKHAEPTLRKTQPSAKDDIPRWKECVMLIEKHAAPLLAQGLSSERIKKETEEKVQEMTTSFRSTVEELVSKNRWLKKEKKAKILRQIQSVKFRLPYGKKNATRGAQGITMPRTNQDNYTLAVIELRKQSIIRNFKKLNPSLKADESSELWNTMLTSASHIPTGSSLPVYFDKIQEPYLRLQGPKGLNYGSFGTFLAREWSETIISENVGVSANDHTSIWDLWTNDASGCVTNLFSKRFGLNSEAEREKHIKDLFLDIGSLEIALESARSGTKSRKTDLLPGFERSDDQMFFIAYAQTQCEAKRSESDSPYIPIRERVNTIVSSSNAFAEAFTCSSSSSSSKCHIWT
;
A
#
# COMPACT_ATOMS: atom_id res chain seq x y z
N MET A 1 24.17 17.66 40.03
CA MET A 1 24.51 16.47 40.83
C MET A 1 25.39 15.56 39.98
N SER A 2 26.68 15.55 40.29
CA SER A 2 27.69 14.56 39.91
C SER A 2 27.29 13.18 40.46
N THR A 3 27.60 12.03 39.87
CA THR A 3 28.94 11.49 39.58
C THR A 3 28.87 10.25 38.67
N SER A 4 29.85 10.14 37.79
CA SER A 4 30.34 8.95 37.08
C SER A 4 30.91 7.87 38.02
N PHE A 5 30.95 6.61 37.59
CA PHE A 5 31.98 5.67 38.04
C PHE A 5 32.43 4.72 36.92
N SER A 6 33.76 4.67 36.75
CA SER A 6 34.50 3.70 35.95
C SER A 6 35.25 2.72 36.86
N SER A 7 35.42 1.49 36.35
CA SER A 7 36.64 0.67 36.34
C SER A 7 37.51 0.43 37.60
N SER A 8 37.72 -0.87 37.84
CA SER A 8 38.98 -1.54 38.24
C SER A 8 39.43 -1.57 39.70
N ASP A 9 39.48 -2.79 40.27
CA ASP A 9 40.59 -3.45 40.99
C ASP A 9 40.00 -4.74 41.62
N ILE A 10 40.63 -5.91 41.65
CA ILE A 10 41.77 -6.27 42.51
C ILE A 10 42.37 -7.60 42.02
N ILE A 11 43.70 -7.59 41.94
CA ILE A 11 44.63 -8.71 41.75
C ILE A 11 44.69 -9.58 43.02
N ILE A 12 44.67 -10.92 42.92
CA ILE A 12 45.12 -11.80 44.00
C ILE A 12 46.35 -12.62 43.57
N LYS A 13 47.45 -12.32 44.26
CA LYS A 13 48.74 -13.01 44.26
C LYS A 13 48.64 -14.41 44.85
N ILE A 14 49.34 -15.34 44.21
CA ILE A 14 49.76 -16.63 44.74
C ILE A 14 50.71 -16.39 45.92
N ASN A 15 50.48 -17.06 47.05
CA ASN A 15 51.56 -17.41 47.97
C ASN A 15 51.36 -18.84 48.51
N ARG A 16 52.20 -19.75 48.00
CA ARG A 16 52.56 -21.01 48.64
C ARG A 16 53.25 -20.67 49.96
N LEU A 17 52.69 -21.12 51.09
CA LEU A 17 53.38 -21.46 52.35
C LEU A 17 52.32 -21.52 53.47
N HIS A 18 51.62 -22.66 53.61
CA HIS A 18 51.14 -23.10 54.93
C HIS A 18 50.50 -24.50 55.01
N ILE A 19 50.60 -25.36 53.99
CA ILE A 19 50.01 -26.72 54.03
C ILE A 19 51.11 -27.79 53.95
N ILE A 20 52.08 -27.75 54.86
CA ILE A 20 53.03 -28.86 55.07
C ILE A 20 53.17 -29.25 56.55
N SER A 21 52.56 -28.54 57.52
CA SER A 21 52.67 -28.90 58.94
C SER A 21 51.50 -29.71 59.54
N GLU A 22 50.41 -29.95 58.81
CA GLU A 22 49.23 -30.69 59.32
C GLU A 22 49.16 -32.16 58.83
N LEU A 23 50.10 -32.62 58.00
CA LEU A 23 50.11 -33.97 57.42
C LEU A 23 50.85 -35.03 58.28
N LYS A 24 51.09 -34.75 59.56
CA LYS A 24 51.75 -35.69 60.49
C LYS A 24 50.86 -36.21 61.63
N PHE A 25 49.53 -36.01 61.57
CA PHE A 25 48.62 -36.46 62.64
C PHE A 25 47.48 -37.41 62.22
N ILE A 26 47.54 -38.04 61.04
CA ILE A 26 46.52 -39.03 60.61
C ILE A 26 47.18 -40.37 60.23
N GLY A 27 48.19 -40.78 61.00
CA GLY A 27 48.92 -42.04 60.77
C GLY A 27 48.43 -43.24 61.57
N ASN A 28 47.70 -43.05 62.69
CA ASN A 28 47.34 -44.16 63.59
C ASN A 28 45.97 -44.00 64.31
N GLY A 29 45.07 -43.14 63.84
CA GLY A 29 43.81 -42.82 64.56
C GLY A 29 42.54 -43.57 64.13
N CYS A 30 42.49 -44.14 62.92
CA CYS A 30 41.22 -44.68 62.41
C CYS A 30 40.88 -46.09 62.93
N ALA A 31 41.86 -46.93 63.27
CA ALA A 31 41.60 -48.30 63.72
C ALA A 31 41.00 -48.34 65.14
N GLY A 32 41.56 -47.59 66.09
CA GLY A 32 41.07 -47.56 67.48
C GLY A 32 39.72 -46.85 67.66
N TRP A 33 39.44 -45.83 66.82
CA TRP A 33 38.16 -45.12 66.83
C TRP A 33 36.99 -46.01 66.34
N PHE A 34 37.26 -46.93 65.42
CA PHE A 34 36.24 -47.81 64.86
C PHE A 34 35.88 -48.97 65.81
N GLU A 35 36.82 -49.47 66.62
CA GLU A 35 36.57 -50.58 67.55
C GLU A 35 35.59 -50.22 68.67
N GLN A 36 35.59 -48.97 69.15
CA GLN A 36 34.77 -48.49 70.29
C GLN A 36 33.30 -48.18 69.96
N ARG A 37 32.87 -48.34 68.71
CA ARG A 37 31.49 -48.05 68.27
C ARG A 37 30.58 -49.28 68.36
N THR A 38 29.31 -49.04 68.69
CA THR A 38 28.27 -50.07 68.73
C THR A 38 28.01 -50.66 67.33
N ASN A 39 27.46 -51.87 67.27
CA ASN A 39 27.17 -52.53 65.98
C ASN A 39 26.23 -51.68 65.09
N LEU A 40 25.31 -50.91 65.69
CA LEU A 40 24.42 -49.99 64.99
C LEU A 40 25.19 -48.80 64.39
N GLU A 41 26.12 -48.19 65.13
CA GLU A 41 26.94 -47.09 64.62
C GLU A 41 27.89 -47.55 63.50
N LYS A 42 28.47 -48.75 63.64
CA LYS A 42 29.31 -49.36 62.59
C LYS A 42 28.53 -49.62 61.30
N THR A 43 27.29 -50.09 61.41
CA THR A 43 26.41 -50.30 60.25
C THR A 43 25.97 -48.98 59.63
N LEU A 44 25.58 -47.99 60.43
CA LEU A 44 25.21 -46.65 59.93
C LEU A 44 26.36 -45.93 59.23
N ILE A 45 27.58 -46.02 59.78
CA ILE A 45 28.77 -45.43 59.16
C ILE A 45 29.10 -46.17 57.85
N SER A 46 29.01 -47.50 57.85
CA SER A 46 29.25 -48.29 56.63
C SER A 46 28.23 -47.99 55.53
N VAL A 47 26.94 -47.88 55.88
CA VAL A 47 25.86 -47.50 54.96
C VAL A 47 26.04 -46.06 54.47
N SER A 48 26.41 -45.13 55.35
CA SER A 48 26.64 -43.72 54.98
C SER A 48 27.86 -43.57 54.07
N CYS A 49 28.94 -44.31 54.31
CA CYS A 49 30.11 -44.36 53.43
C CYS A 49 29.76 -45.00 52.07
N LEU A 50 28.94 -46.05 52.06
CA LEU A 50 28.42 -46.66 50.82
C LEU A 50 27.55 -45.68 50.04
N LEU A 51 26.65 -44.93 50.70
CA LEU A 51 25.82 -43.92 50.06
C LEU A 51 26.64 -42.72 49.54
N LEU A 52 27.68 -42.31 50.27
CA LEU A 52 28.62 -41.30 49.80
C LEU A 52 29.44 -41.80 48.60
N LEU A 53 29.90 -43.05 48.64
CA LEU A 53 30.62 -43.67 47.53
C LEU A 53 29.72 -43.80 46.31
N THR A 54 28.46 -44.21 46.45
CA THR A 54 27.53 -44.28 45.32
C THR A 54 27.18 -42.90 44.79
N LEU A 55 27.02 -41.88 45.65
CA LEU A 55 26.82 -40.50 45.22
C LEU A 55 28.04 -39.97 44.44
N VAL A 56 29.25 -40.22 44.94
CA VAL A 56 30.48 -39.83 44.24
C VAL A 56 30.63 -40.60 42.93
N LEU A 57 30.28 -41.88 42.89
CA LEU A 57 30.27 -42.67 41.65
C LEU A 57 29.24 -42.14 40.65
N LEU A 58 28.04 -41.75 41.09
CA LEU A 58 27.02 -41.13 40.24
C LEU A 58 27.47 -39.76 39.73
N ILE A 59 28.18 -38.97 40.54
CA ILE A 59 28.76 -37.69 40.13
C ILE A 59 29.90 -37.92 39.13
N LEU A 60 30.78 -38.90 39.36
CA LEU A 60 31.87 -39.25 38.45
C LEU A 60 31.34 -39.85 37.14
N VAL A 61 30.29 -40.66 37.19
CA VAL A 61 29.56 -41.17 36.01
C VAL A 61 28.89 -39.99 35.30
N GLY A 62 28.24 -39.08 36.01
CA GLY A 62 27.67 -37.86 35.44
C GLY A 62 28.73 -36.95 34.78
N ILE A 63 29.93 -36.84 35.36
CA ILE A 63 31.07 -36.11 34.79
C ILE A 63 31.69 -36.88 33.62
N ALA A 64 31.74 -38.21 33.64
CA ALA A 64 32.19 -39.03 32.52
C ALA A 64 31.20 -38.95 31.34
N PHE A 65 29.89 -38.95 31.61
CA PHE A 65 28.86 -38.67 30.61
C PHE A 65 28.92 -37.23 30.08
N LYS A 66 29.38 -36.26 30.90
CA LYS A 66 29.58 -34.86 30.51
C LYS A 66 30.96 -34.58 29.87
N GLY A 67 31.92 -35.49 30.06
CA GLY A 67 33.32 -35.40 29.63
C GLY A 67 33.63 -36.25 28.39
N ASN A 68 32.68 -37.07 27.94
CA ASN A 68 32.72 -37.76 26.65
C ASN A 68 31.81 -37.09 25.60
N SER A 69 31.39 -35.84 25.84
CA SER A 69 30.58 -35.04 24.90
C SER A 69 31.37 -33.85 24.35
N SER A 70 32.60 -34.08 23.90
CA SER A 70 33.25 -33.24 22.90
C SER A 70 33.46 -34.04 21.62
N SER A 71 32.68 -33.64 20.62
CA SER A 71 32.83 -33.80 19.17
C SER A 71 32.73 -35.21 18.55
N ASP A 72 31.69 -35.33 17.73
CA ASP A 72 31.42 -36.26 16.63
C ASP A 72 30.49 -37.47 16.88
N SER A 73 29.36 -37.45 16.14
CA SER A 73 28.23 -38.39 16.02
C SER A 73 27.38 -38.55 17.31
N ASP A 74 26.19 -37.94 17.48
CA ASP A 74 25.08 -37.79 16.55
C ASP A 74 24.43 -36.40 16.68
N ALA A 75 24.77 -35.49 15.77
CA ALA A 75 23.79 -34.49 15.36
C ALA A 75 22.84 -35.22 14.42
N GLU A 76 21.64 -35.56 14.89
CA GLU A 76 20.51 -35.66 13.96
C GLU A 76 20.57 -34.41 13.10
N GLU A 77 20.85 -34.60 11.82
CA GLU A 77 20.76 -33.57 10.80
C GLU A 77 19.32 -33.08 10.83
N LYS A 78 19.04 -32.05 11.64
CA LYS A 78 17.69 -31.48 11.80
C LYS A 78 17.30 -30.95 10.43
N ASN A 79 16.57 -31.75 9.67
CA ASN A 79 16.01 -31.35 8.39
C ASN A 79 15.08 -30.14 8.64
N GLY A 80 15.26 -29.07 7.86
CA GLY A 80 14.46 -27.84 7.95
C GLY A 80 15.10 -26.64 8.67
N CYS A 81 14.42 -25.50 8.56
CA CYS A 81 14.82 -24.21 9.09
C CYS A 81 14.36 -24.06 10.55
N TRP A 82 15.29 -24.18 11.49
CA TRP A 82 15.00 -24.07 12.94
C TRP A 82 15.32 -22.69 13.52
N SER A 83 15.45 -21.66 12.68
CA SER A 83 15.62 -20.29 13.17
C SER A 83 14.35 -19.83 13.89
N LEU A 84 14.48 -18.87 14.82
CA LEU A 84 13.34 -18.28 15.50
C LEU A 84 12.32 -17.67 14.51
N GLU A 85 12.81 -17.14 13.39
CA GLU A 85 11.99 -16.60 12.29
C GLU A 85 11.14 -17.70 11.65
N CYS A 86 11.74 -18.85 11.33
CA CYS A 86 11.01 -19.98 10.75
C CYS A 86 9.98 -20.58 11.71
N ILE A 87 10.28 -20.68 13.01
CA ILE A 87 9.32 -21.14 14.03
C ILE A 87 8.12 -20.18 14.13
N LYS A 88 8.37 -18.86 14.14
CA LYS A 88 7.31 -17.85 14.13
C LYS A 88 6.48 -17.92 12.85
N THR A 89 7.13 -18.07 11.69
CA THR A 89 6.46 -18.27 10.41
C THR A 89 5.54 -19.49 10.45
N THR A 90 6.01 -20.64 10.96
CA THR A 90 5.14 -21.82 11.12
C THR A 90 3.93 -21.51 11.99
N GLY A 91 4.16 -20.90 13.17
CA GLY A 91 3.09 -20.55 14.10
C GLY A 91 2.03 -19.64 13.45
N ASN A 92 2.49 -18.62 12.72
CA ASN A 92 1.61 -17.71 12.00
C ASN A 92 0.79 -18.45 10.93
N ILE A 93 1.42 -19.26 10.08
CA ILE A 93 0.73 -20.00 9.02
C ILE A 93 -0.33 -20.94 9.61
N VAL A 94 0.07 -21.78 10.57
CA VAL A 94 -0.81 -22.79 11.17
C VAL A 94 -1.96 -22.13 11.94
N SER A 95 -1.73 -20.97 12.57
CA SER A 95 -2.78 -20.26 13.32
C SER A 95 -3.94 -19.75 12.45
N LEU A 96 -3.73 -19.57 11.15
CA LEU A 96 -4.75 -19.12 10.21
C LEU A 96 -5.53 -20.27 9.57
N MET A 97 -4.93 -21.45 9.52
CA MET A 97 -5.51 -22.62 8.85
C MET A 97 -6.66 -23.24 9.64
N ASP A 98 -7.58 -23.87 8.92
CA ASP A 98 -8.62 -24.72 9.49
C ASP A 98 -8.71 -26.03 8.69
N GLU A 99 -7.93 -27.03 9.12
CA GLU A 99 -7.82 -28.32 8.43
C GLU A 99 -9.10 -29.17 8.48
N ARG A 100 -10.18 -28.70 9.12
CA ARG A 100 -11.51 -29.34 9.02
C ARG A 100 -12.13 -29.17 7.63
N TRP A 101 -11.68 -28.18 6.87
CA TRP A 101 -12.12 -27.96 5.50
C TRP A 101 -11.27 -28.76 4.53
N ASP A 102 -11.93 -29.45 3.60
CA ASP A 102 -11.25 -30.08 2.47
C ASP A 102 -10.70 -28.97 1.53
N PRO A 103 -9.37 -28.90 1.30
CA PRO A 103 -8.78 -27.89 0.41
C PRO A 103 -9.33 -27.95 -1.01
N CYS A 104 -9.79 -29.12 -1.46
CA CYS A 104 -10.36 -29.30 -2.80
C CYS A 104 -11.80 -28.78 -2.92
N SER A 105 -12.51 -28.64 -1.79
CA SER A 105 -13.88 -28.15 -1.73
C SER A 105 -13.93 -26.64 -1.41
N ASN A 106 -13.10 -26.19 -0.47
CA ASN A 106 -13.05 -24.79 -0.05
C ASN A 106 -11.66 -24.44 0.48
N PHE A 107 -10.79 -24.04 -0.44
CA PHE A 107 -9.40 -23.75 -0.14
C PHE A 107 -9.21 -22.49 0.71
N TYR A 108 -10.05 -21.47 0.51
CA TYR A 108 -10.02 -20.27 1.35
C TYR A 108 -10.23 -20.62 2.81
N ASP A 109 -11.27 -21.39 3.16
CA ASP A 109 -11.49 -21.79 4.55
C ASP A 109 -10.44 -22.77 5.08
N TYR A 110 -9.86 -23.62 4.22
CA TYR A 110 -8.70 -24.42 4.62
C TYR A 110 -7.50 -23.55 5.04
N ALA A 111 -7.20 -22.48 4.29
CA ALA A 111 -6.03 -21.63 4.52
C ALA A 111 -6.25 -20.48 5.52
N CYS A 112 -7.49 -19.96 5.60
CA CYS A 112 -7.89 -18.75 6.33
C CYS A 112 -9.04 -18.99 7.34
N GLY A 113 -9.56 -20.21 7.50
CA GLY A 113 -10.78 -20.47 8.27
C GLY A 113 -10.71 -20.08 9.75
N SER A 114 -9.50 -19.96 10.29
CA SER A 114 -9.25 -19.48 11.66
C SER A 114 -8.97 -17.97 11.73
N PHE A 115 -8.86 -17.27 10.59
CA PHE A 115 -8.72 -15.82 10.57
C PHE A 115 -10.02 -15.17 11.06
N SER A 116 -9.91 -14.43 12.15
CA SER A 116 -11.04 -13.79 12.82
C SER A 116 -10.78 -12.30 12.98
N GLN A 117 -11.83 -11.55 13.31
CA GLN A 117 -11.75 -10.10 13.51
C GLN A 117 -10.76 -9.70 14.62
N SER A 118 -10.47 -10.58 15.60
CA SER A 118 -9.46 -10.31 16.63
C SER A 118 -8.04 -10.27 16.09
N LEU A 119 -7.81 -10.83 14.90
CA LEU A 119 -6.53 -10.76 14.18
C LEU A 119 -6.48 -9.56 13.21
N GLY A 120 -7.48 -8.68 13.24
CA GLY A 120 -7.57 -7.51 12.36
C GLY A 120 -8.59 -7.67 11.23
N TYR A 121 -8.67 -6.66 10.38
CA TYR A 121 -9.64 -6.65 9.27
C TYR A 121 -9.21 -7.59 8.13
N SER A 122 -7.96 -7.46 7.67
CA SER A 122 -7.36 -8.31 6.64
C SER A 122 -5.85 -8.32 6.78
N ILE A 123 -5.20 -9.35 6.21
CA ILE A 123 -3.73 -9.44 6.19
C ILE A 123 -3.09 -8.26 5.44
N ALA A 124 -3.72 -7.81 4.35
CA ALA A 124 -3.29 -6.61 3.62
C ALA A 124 -3.35 -5.35 4.51
N GLN A 125 -4.48 -5.12 5.20
CA GLN A 125 -4.62 -3.95 6.07
C GLN A 125 -3.67 -4.00 7.26
N ASN A 126 -3.47 -5.16 7.87
CA ASN A 126 -2.52 -5.33 8.97
C ASN A 126 -1.09 -5.00 8.55
N SER A 127 -0.71 -5.35 7.32
CA SER A 127 0.62 -5.07 6.78
C SER A 127 0.82 -3.56 6.55
N ILE A 128 -0.20 -2.87 6.02
CA ILE A 128 -0.24 -1.41 5.89
C ILE A 128 -0.13 -0.76 7.28
N ASP A 129 -0.92 -1.22 8.24
CA ASP A 129 -0.96 -0.67 9.59
C ASP A 129 0.37 -0.83 10.31
N SER A 130 1.07 -1.95 10.12
CA SER A 130 2.43 -2.16 10.64
C SER A 130 3.41 -1.09 10.14
N ILE A 131 3.32 -0.70 8.86
CA ILE A 131 4.14 0.39 8.32
C ILE A 131 3.72 1.73 8.90
N TYR A 132 2.42 2.00 9.03
CA TYR A 132 1.94 3.24 9.63
C TYR A 132 2.29 3.38 11.11
N PHE A 133 2.30 2.29 11.89
CA PHE A 133 2.84 2.31 13.25
C PHE A 133 4.34 2.64 13.26
N SER A 134 5.09 2.08 12.32
CA SER A 134 6.52 2.39 12.20
C SER A 134 6.76 3.86 11.83
N VAL A 135 5.92 4.42 10.96
CA VAL A 135 5.92 5.87 10.68
C VAL A 135 5.57 6.63 11.95
N LYS A 136 4.50 6.27 12.67
CA LYS A 136 4.11 6.92 13.92
C LYS A 136 5.26 6.97 14.93
N ASP A 137 5.95 5.85 15.14
CA ASP A 137 7.11 5.77 16.05
C ASP A 137 8.23 6.71 15.60
N LEU A 138 8.51 6.78 14.30
CA LEU A 138 9.47 7.73 13.74
C LEU A 138 9.04 9.18 14.02
N LEU A 139 7.76 9.52 13.87
CA LEU A 139 7.22 10.87 14.05
C LEU A 139 7.14 11.32 15.51
N GLU A 140 6.93 10.37 16.44
CA GLU A 140 6.81 10.63 17.87
C GLU A 140 8.16 10.49 18.62
N SER A 141 9.22 10.06 17.92
CA SER A 141 10.55 9.89 18.52
C SER A 141 11.16 11.23 18.98
N SER A 142 11.73 11.22 20.19
CA SER A 142 12.36 12.39 20.82
C SER A 142 13.77 12.71 20.32
N SER A 143 14.34 11.87 19.46
CA SER A 143 15.64 12.12 18.83
C SER A 143 15.54 13.31 17.88
N SER A 144 16.29 14.37 18.18
CA SER A 144 16.57 15.41 17.18
C SER A 144 17.30 14.75 16.03
N THR A 145 16.72 14.82 14.84
CA THR A 145 17.35 14.20 13.68
C THR A 145 18.42 15.14 13.16
N SER A 146 19.50 14.64 12.54
CA SER A 146 20.47 15.51 11.87
C SER A 146 19.92 16.14 10.57
N MET A 147 18.60 16.12 10.38
CA MET A 147 17.89 16.44 9.14
C MET A 147 16.71 17.37 9.48
N GLU A 148 16.82 18.63 9.07
CA GLU A 148 15.84 19.69 9.32
C GLU A 148 14.45 19.36 8.74
N GLU A 149 14.41 18.67 7.60
CA GLU A 149 13.17 18.28 6.93
C GLU A 149 12.37 17.25 7.74
N LEU A 150 13.04 16.34 8.44
CA LEU A 150 12.38 15.37 9.31
C LEU A 150 11.82 16.03 10.57
N ASP A 151 12.54 16.98 11.16
CA ASP A 151 12.04 17.71 12.33
C ASP A 151 10.81 18.58 11.98
N SER A 152 10.82 19.19 10.79
CA SER A 152 9.65 19.92 10.27
C SER A 152 8.44 19.01 10.05
N LEU A 153 8.67 17.77 9.60
CA LEU A 153 7.65 16.76 9.42
C LEU A 153 7.08 16.28 10.76
N LYS A 154 7.93 16.07 11.78
CA LYS A 154 7.50 15.80 13.17
C LYS A 154 6.63 16.93 13.73
N SER A 155 7.02 18.18 13.51
CA SER A 155 6.24 19.36 13.91
C SER A 155 4.86 19.41 13.24
N PHE A 156 4.79 19.15 11.93
CA PHE A 156 3.54 19.08 11.19
C PHE A 156 2.62 17.97 11.74
N TYR A 157 3.18 16.79 12.04
CA TYR A 157 2.45 15.69 12.66
C TYR A 157 1.91 16.07 14.04
N GLY A 158 2.74 16.69 14.89
CA GLY A 158 2.30 17.19 16.21
C GLY A 158 1.12 18.17 16.09
N SER A 159 1.20 19.13 15.15
CA SER A 159 0.09 20.05 14.89
C SER A 159 -1.18 19.34 14.41
N CYS A 160 -1.05 18.27 13.60
CA CYS A 160 -2.20 17.46 13.18
C CYS A 160 -2.89 16.74 14.34
N MET A 161 -2.09 16.25 15.29
CA MET A 161 -2.57 15.54 16.48
C MET A 161 -3.27 16.47 17.46
N ASP A 162 -2.73 17.66 17.65
CA ASP A 162 -3.23 18.65 18.63
C ASP A 162 -4.37 19.53 18.09
N PHE A 163 -4.68 19.46 16.79
CA PHE A 163 -5.69 20.31 16.18
C PHE A 163 -7.12 19.84 16.51
N GLU A 164 -7.89 20.71 17.17
CA GLU A 164 -9.26 20.42 17.65
C GLU A 164 -10.37 20.91 16.71
N GLY A 165 -10.05 21.71 15.68
CA GLY A 165 -11.02 22.32 14.77
C GLY A 165 -10.86 23.83 14.68
N LEU A 166 -11.44 24.45 13.64
CA LEU A 166 -11.52 25.91 13.57
C LEU A 166 -12.52 26.44 14.61
N HIS A 167 -13.60 25.69 14.88
CA HIS A 167 -14.64 26.08 15.83
C HIS A 167 -14.16 26.15 17.28
N SER A 168 -13.11 25.41 17.67
CA SER A 168 -12.74 25.23 19.09
C SER A 168 -12.21 26.51 19.73
N LYS A 169 -11.93 27.53 18.92
CA LYS A 169 -11.37 28.81 19.34
C LYS A 169 -12.40 29.86 19.72
N GLY A 170 -13.69 29.60 19.48
CA GLY A 170 -14.74 30.60 19.70
C GLY A 170 -14.64 31.81 18.77
N GLU A 171 -13.88 31.69 17.69
CA GLU A 171 -13.69 32.68 16.64
C GLU A 171 -14.76 32.51 15.55
N ASP A 172 -14.87 33.50 14.65
CA ASP A 172 -15.75 33.43 13.49
C ASP A 172 -15.24 32.37 12.49
N THR A 173 -15.68 31.12 12.67
CA THR A 173 -15.35 29.99 11.80
C THR A 173 -15.68 30.29 10.33
N SER A 174 -16.78 30.99 10.09
CA SER A 174 -17.21 31.34 8.73
C SER A 174 -16.20 32.30 8.09
N GLY A 175 -15.81 33.35 8.80
CA GLY A 175 -14.82 34.32 8.35
C GLY A 175 -13.45 33.70 8.10
N ILE A 176 -12.97 32.81 8.98
CA ILE A 176 -11.69 32.10 8.78
C ILE A 176 -11.74 31.24 7.51
N PHE A 177 -12.84 30.52 7.29
CA PHE A 177 -12.97 29.66 6.12
C PHE A 177 -13.10 30.47 4.82
N LEU A 178 -13.85 31.57 4.84
CA LEU A 178 -13.95 32.51 3.73
C LEU A 178 -12.59 33.14 3.39
N GLU A 179 -11.77 33.50 4.40
CA GLU A 179 -10.41 34.00 4.17
C GLU A 179 -9.53 32.93 3.49
N LEU A 180 -9.67 31.66 3.87
CA LEU A 180 -8.96 30.57 3.20
C LEU A 180 -9.41 30.44 1.74
N MET A 181 -10.72 30.46 1.46
CA MET A 181 -11.22 30.36 0.08
C MET A 181 -10.75 31.54 -0.79
N ASP A 182 -10.83 32.76 -0.27
CA ASP A 182 -10.36 33.96 -0.96
C ASP A 182 -8.84 33.89 -1.24
N ARG A 183 -8.04 33.52 -0.24
CA ARG A 183 -6.59 33.35 -0.37
C ARG A 183 -6.18 32.40 -1.50
N TYR A 184 -6.97 31.36 -1.74
CA TYR A 184 -6.70 30.39 -2.80
C TYR A 184 -7.42 30.69 -4.11
N GLY A 185 -8.08 31.84 -4.25
CA GLY A 185 -8.72 32.28 -5.49
C GLY A 185 -10.03 31.58 -5.80
N VAL A 186 -10.69 31.00 -4.78
CA VAL A 186 -12.03 30.40 -4.93
C VAL A 186 -13.12 31.46 -4.72
N GLY A 187 -12.80 32.56 -4.03
CA GLY A 187 -13.73 33.64 -3.71
C GLY A 187 -14.56 33.35 -2.46
N SER A 188 -15.71 34.01 -2.34
CA SER A 188 -16.61 33.86 -1.19
C SER A 188 -17.58 32.67 -1.35
N TRP A 189 -18.23 32.22 -0.28
CA TRP A 189 -19.18 31.10 -0.30
C TRP A 189 -20.59 31.59 0.08
N PRO A 190 -21.57 31.64 -0.85
CA PRO A 190 -22.89 32.24 -0.60
C PRO A 190 -23.67 31.66 0.59
N VAL A 191 -23.42 30.40 0.96
CA VAL A 191 -24.05 29.78 2.14
C VAL A 191 -23.52 30.38 3.45
N LEU A 192 -22.26 30.85 3.48
CA LEU A 192 -21.60 31.44 4.65
C LEU A 192 -21.58 32.98 4.60
N ASP A 193 -21.73 33.59 3.42
CA ASP A 193 -21.64 35.04 3.22
C ASP A 193 -23.02 35.65 2.88
N ASP A 194 -23.51 36.52 3.75
CA ASP A 194 -24.76 37.26 3.55
C ASP A 194 -24.64 38.39 2.51
N HIS A 195 -23.43 38.81 2.17
CA HIS A 195 -23.11 39.92 1.27
C HIS A 195 -22.37 39.45 0.02
N TYR A 196 -22.59 38.19 -0.38
CA TYR A 196 -21.94 37.60 -1.55
C TYR A 196 -22.13 38.44 -2.82
N GLU A 197 -21.01 38.82 -3.43
CA GLU A 197 -20.95 39.41 -4.76
C GLU A 197 -19.98 38.60 -5.65
N SER A 198 -20.44 38.24 -6.85
CA SER A 198 -19.63 37.51 -7.82
C SER A 198 -18.60 38.44 -8.46
N GLN A 199 -17.32 38.09 -8.35
CA GLN A 199 -16.22 38.88 -8.93
C GLN A 199 -15.25 38.05 -9.78
N LEU A 200 -15.34 36.72 -9.73
CA LEU A 200 -14.41 35.81 -10.41
C LEU A 200 -15.11 35.12 -11.57
N SER A 201 -14.41 35.01 -12.70
CA SER A 201 -14.82 34.18 -13.83
C SER A 201 -14.75 32.69 -13.48
N LEU A 202 -15.51 31.86 -14.22
CA LEU A 202 -15.43 30.40 -14.08
C LEU A 202 -14.00 29.89 -14.29
N ALA A 203 -13.28 30.46 -15.26
CA ALA A 203 -11.91 30.06 -15.58
C ALA A 203 -10.92 30.35 -14.45
N GLU A 204 -11.08 31.48 -13.74
CA GLU A 204 -10.28 31.82 -12.57
C GLU A 204 -10.51 30.82 -11.43
N VAL A 205 -11.76 30.52 -11.10
CA VAL A 205 -12.09 29.58 -10.01
C VAL A 205 -11.64 28.16 -10.33
N LEU A 206 -11.88 27.67 -11.56
CA LEU A 206 -11.42 26.34 -11.97
C LEU A 206 -9.88 26.24 -11.99
N SER A 207 -9.19 27.32 -12.37
CA SER A 207 -7.72 27.37 -12.32
C SER A 207 -7.20 27.35 -10.89
N ALA A 208 -7.78 28.15 -10.00
CA ALA A 208 -7.49 28.16 -8.57
C ALA A 208 -7.66 26.77 -7.93
N LEU A 209 -8.80 26.13 -8.15
CA LEU A 209 -9.08 24.78 -7.66
C LEU A 209 -8.10 23.74 -8.24
N THR A 210 -7.69 23.89 -9.49
CA THR A 210 -6.68 23.03 -10.12
C THR A 210 -5.31 23.15 -9.45
N ILE A 211 -4.89 24.36 -9.07
CA ILE A 211 -3.60 24.61 -8.38
C ILE A 211 -3.55 23.95 -6.99
N VAL A 212 -4.69 23.84 -6.30
CA VAL A 212 -4.82 23.08 -5.04
C VAL A 212 -5.23 21.60 -5.26
N GLY A 213 -5.34 21.18 -6.52
CA GLY A 213 -5.62 19.80 -6.93
C GLY A 213 -7.04 19.32 -6.64
N ILE A 214 -8.03 20.21 -6.61
CA ILE A 214 -9.45 19.91 -6.41
C ILE A 214 -10.12 19.79 -7.79
N PRO A 215 -10.48 18.58 -8.23
CA PRO A 215 -11.18 18.43 -9.50
C PRO A 215 -12.60 18.99 -9.38
N VAL A 216 -13.10 19.61 -10.45
CA VAL A 216 -14.50 20.04 -10.58
C VAL A 216 -15.02 19.66 -11.96
N ALA A 217 -14.73 20.47 -12.99
CA ALA A 217 -15.05 20.12 -14.38
C ALA A 217 -14.05 19.12 -14.96
N PHE A 218 -12.78 19.27 -14.61
CA PHE A 218 -11.71 18.37 -15.02
C PHE A 218 -10.75 18.11 -13.86
N ARG A 219 -10.04 16.99 -13.97
CA ARG A 219 -8.86 16.67 -13.18
C ARG A 219 -7.64 16.90 -14.06
N ALA A 220 -6.62 17.56 -13.50
CA ALA A 220 -5.36 17.81 -14.19
C ALA A 220 -4.25 17.00 -13.51
N GLU A 221 -3.69 16.04 -14.23
CA GLU A 221 -2.67 15.12 -13.72
C GLU A 221 -1.43 15.17 -14.60
N VAL A 222 -0.25 15.16 -13.98
CA VAL A 222 1.01 15.09 -14.72
C VAL A 222 1.40 13.63 -14.87
N VAL A 223 1.42 13.15 -16.11
CA VAL A 223 1.70 11.75 -16.45
C VAL A 223 2.93 11.66 -17.37
N PRO A 224 3.65 10.53 -17.39
CA PRO A 224 4.69 10.31 -18.39
C PRO A 224 4.11 10.39 -19.80
N ASP A 225 4.86 11.01 -20.70
CA ASP A 225 4.54 11.02 -22.13
C ASP A 225 5.05 9.72 -22.78
N ASN A 226 4.13 8.98 -23.38
CA ASN A 226 4.44 7.70 -24.01
C ASN A 226 5.01 7.85 -25.42
N GLN A 227 4.83 9.01 -26.04
CA GLN A 227 5.32 9.30 -27.38
C GLN A 227 6.76 9.84 -27.34
N VAL A 228 7.10 10.60 -26.29
CA VAL A 228 8.41 11.21 -26.12
C VAL A 228 9.07 10.66 -24.85
N LYS A 229 10.10 9.84 -25.02
CA LYS A 229 10.79 9.20 -23.89
C LYS A 229 11.38 10.25 -22.95
N GLY A 230 10.99 10.18 -21.68
CA GLY A 230 11.53 11.03 -20.65
C GLY A 230 10.98 12.46 -20.67
N SER A 231 9.80 12.67 -21.23
CA SER A 231 9.00 13.87 -21.01
C SER A 231 7.71 13.53 -20.24
N TYR A 232 7.04 14.59 -19.82
CA TYR A 232 5.77 14.56 -19.12
C TYR A 232 4.76 15.42 -19.88
N LEU A 233 3.49 15.06 -19.77
CA LEU A 233 2.38 15.83 -20.30
C LEU A 233 1.33 16.06 -19.22
N LEU A 234 0.49 17.08 -19.42
CA LEU A 234 -0.68 17.33 -18.59
C LEU A 234 -1.86 16.54 -19.16
N LYS A 235 -2.34 15.54 -18.43
CA LYS A 235 -3.55 14.80 -18.76
C LYS A 235 -4.74 15.47 -18.10
N LEU A 236 -5.74 15.83 -18.91
CA LEU A 236 -7.04 16.33 -18.47
C LEU A 236 -8.06 15.20 -18.58
N SER A 237 -8.70 14.84 -17.48
CA SER A 237 -9.80 13.86 -17.45
C SER A 237 -11.04 14.47 -16.82
N PRO A 238 -12.25 13.90 -17.00
CA PRO A 238 -13.45 14.43 -16.36
C PRO A 238 -13.30 14.53 -14.84
N GLY A 239 -13.76 15.65 -14.27
CA GLY A 239 -13.70 15.88 -12.82
C GLY A 239 -14.72 15.05 -12.04
N GLY A 240 -15.83 14.71 -12.71
CA GLY A 240 -16.86 13.76 -12.28
C GLY A 240 -17.71 14.23 -11.09
N PRO A 241 -18.83 13.54 -10.82
CA PRO A 241 -19.54 13.69 -9.56
C PRO A 241 -18.61 13.32 -8.40
N LEU A 242 -18.94 13.76 -7.18
CA LEU A 242 -18.14 13.43 -5.99
C LEU A 242 -18.00 11.93 -5.77
N GLU A 243 -19.06 11.18 -6.05
CA GLU A 243 -19.10 9.73 -5.96
C GLU A 243 -19.43 9.12 -7.33
N SER A 244 -18.39 8.69 -8.04
CA SER A 244 -18.53 8.04 -9.35
C SER A 244 -19.38 6.76 -9.27
N GLY A 245 -20.17 6.52 -10.31
CA GLY A 245 -20.99 5.30 -10.45
C GLY A 245 -22.35 5.33 -9.75
N ARG A 246 -22.65 6.36 -8.95
CA ARG A 246 -24.01 6.57 -8.40
C ARG A 246 -24.93 7.19 -9.44
N SER A 247 -26.22 6.86 -9.41
CA SER A 247 -27.20 7.52 -10.25
C SER A 247 -27.55 8.91 -9.72
N ALA A 248 -28.01 9.80 -10.62
CA ALA A 248 -28.53 11.10 -10.23
C ALA A 248 -29.67 11.04 -9.21
N VAL A 249 -30.50 9.99 -9.28
CA VAL A 249 -31.60 9.76 -8.35
C VAL A 249 -31.07 9.40 -6.97
N ASP A 250 -30.08 8.51 -6.89
CA ASP A 250 -29.47 8.09 -5.62
C ASP A 250 -28.79 9.29 -4.93
N ILE A 251 -28.03 10.09 -5.69
CA ILE A 251 -27.38 11.30 -5.16
C ILE A 251 -28.42 12.28 -4.58
N ARG A 252 -29.51 12.55 -5.32
CA ARG A 252 -30.53 13.50 -4.88
C ARG A 252 -31.38 13.01 -3.71
N SER A 253 -31.50 11.70 -3.52
CA SER A 253 -32.31 11.10 -2.46
C SER A 253 -31.51 10.69 -1.22
N ASP A 254 -30.18 10.87 -1.25
CA ASP A 254 -29.29 10.51 -0.15
C ASP A 254 -29.52 11.40 1.08
N GLN A 255 -30.22 10.84 2.07
CA GLN A 255 -30.55 11.58 3.28
C GLN A 255 -29.37 11.72 4.24
N ASP A 256 -28.43 10.77 4.23
CA ASP A 256 -27.26 10.81 5.10
C ASP A 256 -26.29 11.88 4.62
N LEU A 257 -26.07 11.96 3.30
CA LEU A 257 -25.27 13.02 2.68
C LEU A 257 -25.87 14.40 2.93
N LYS A 258 -27.19 14.56 2.75
CA LYS A 258 -27.88 15.84 3.05
C LYS A 258 -27.70 16.24 4.51
N THR A 259 -27.88 15.30 5.43
CA THR A 259 -27.72 15.55 6.86
C THR A 259 -26.29 15.97 7.20
N TYR A 260 -25.30 15.30 6.61
CA TYR A 260 -23.89 15.65 6.74
C TYR A 260 -23.58 17.07 6.23
N MET A 261 -24.10 17.44 5.06
CA MET A 261 -23.91 18.78 4.49
C MET A 261 -24.54 19.86 5.35
N LEU A 262 -25.79 19.67 5.79
CA LEU A 262 -26.48 20.61 6.68
C LEU A 262 -25.73 20.79 8.01
N PHE A 263 -25.28 19.68 8.61
CA PHE A 263 -24.49 19.73 9.83
C PHE A 263 -23.18 20.50 9.63
N SER A 264 -22.51 20.28 8.50
CA SER A 264 -21.28 20.99 8.14
C SER A 264 -21.51 22.50 8.01
N PHE A 265 -22.59 22.92 7.33
CA PHE A 265 -22.93 24.34 7.18
C PHE A 265 -23.27 25.02 8.50
N LEU A 266 -23.98 24.33 9.39
CA LEU A 266 -24.28 24.83 10.73
C LEU A 266 -23.02 24.96 11.57
N LEU A 267 -22.10 23.99 11.49
CA LEU A 267 -20.83 24.02 12.21
C LEU A 267 -19.93 25.17 11.73
N LEU A 268 -19.95 25.46 10.43
CA LEU A 268 -19.21 26.56 9.83
C LEU A 268 -19.84 27.94 10.10
N GLY A 269 -21.00 28.02 10.77
CA GLY A 269 -21.60 29.29 11.16
C GLY A 269 -22.57 29.91 10.15
N THR A 270 -23.23 29.11 9.31
CA THR A 270 -24.25 29.61 8.38
C THR A 270 -25.34 30.42 9.09
N SER A 271 -25.74 31.57 8.53
CA SER A 271 -26.70 32.50 9.14
C SER A 271 -28.12 31.96 9.28
N THR A 272 -28.59 31.12 8.34
CA THR A 272 -29.94 30.54 8.39
C THR A 272 -30.03 29.12 7.85
N TYR A 273 -30.87 28.29 8.48
CA TYR A 273 -31.14 26.92 8.01
C TYR A 273 -31.69 26.88 6.56
N ALA A 274 -32.50 27.86 6.17
CA ALA A 274 -33.06 27.95 4.82
C ALA A 274 -31.97 28.15 3.75
N LYS A 275 -30.90 28.89 4.05
CA LYS A 275 -29.74 29.01 3.16
C LYS A 275 -29.01 27.67 3.01
N SER A 276 -28.78 26.98 4.13
CA SER A 276 -28.14 25.66 4.12
C SER A 276 -28.90 24.67 3.24
N ILE A 277 -30.24 24.61 3.34
CA ILE A 277 -31.07 23.71 2.51
C ILE A 277 -30.94 24.03 1.02
N ARG A 278 -31.01 25.31 0.64
CA ARG A 278 -30.84 25.71 -0.76
C ARG A 278 -29.46 25.36 -1.29
N ALA A 279 -28.40 25.62 -0.51
CA ALA A 279 -27.05 25.26 -0.89
C ALA A 279 -26.89 23.74 -1.08
N VAL A 280 -27.50 22.92 -0.21
CA VAL A 280 -27.54 21.46 -0.40
C VAL A 280 -28.20 21.08 -1.73
N ASP A 281 -29.36 21.65 -2.03
CA ASP A 281 -30.09 21.37 -3.28
C ASP A 281 -29.29 21.81 -4.52
N ASP A 282 -28.64 22.98 -4.45
CA ASP A 282 -27.74 23.50 -5.49
C ASP A 282 -26.60 22.50 -5.77
N ILE A 283 -25.88 22.11 -4.72
CA ILE A 283 -24.71 21.22 -4.80
C ILE A 283 -25.10 19.85 -5.36
N LEU A 284 -26.11 19.21 -4.78
CA LEU A 284 -26.59 17.89 -5.23
C LEU A 284 -27.21 17.97 -6.63
N GLY A 285 -27.73 19.13 -7.02
CA GLY A 285 -28.22 19.41 -8.36
C GLY A 285 -27.13 19.26 -9.42
N VAL A 286 -25.97 19.90 -9.19
CA VAL A 286 -24.79 19.84 -10.07
C VAL A 286 -24.20 18.44 -10.10
N ASP A 287 -24.01 17.81 -8.94
CA ASP A 287 -23.43 16.46 -8.86
C ASP A 287 -24.32 15.41 -9.55
N ALA A 288 -25.65 15.54 -9.42
CA ALA A 288 -26.60 14.69 -10.13
C ALA A 288 -26.56 14.91 -11.66
N TYR A 289 -26.31 16.13 -12.13
CA TYR A 289 -26.08 16.37 -13.56
C TYR A 289 -24.81 15.65 -14.03
N TYR A 290 -23.72 15.73 -13.26
CA TYR A 290 -22.48 15.02 -13.60
C TYR A 290 -22.66 13.51 -13.67
N ALA A 291 -23.42 12.92 -12.75
CA ALA A 291 -23.75 11.50 -12.76
C ALA A 291 -24.55 11.08 -14.00
N ASN A 292 -25.51 11.89 -14.45
CA ASN A 292 -26.24 11.60 -15.70
C ASN A 292 -25.32 11.60 -16.92
N VAL A 293 -24.42 12.59 -17.03
CA VAL A 293 -23.43 12.65 -18.12
C VAL A 293 -22.49 11.43 -18.09
N GLU A 294 -22.12 10.93 -16.90
CA GLU A 294 -21.34 9.70 -16.78
C GLU A 294 -22.11 8.47 -17.32
N GLN A 295 -23.41 8.36 -17.01
CA GLN A 295 -24.28 7.25 -17.42
C GLN A 295 -24.67 7.27 -18.91
N ASP A 296 -24.95 8.44 -19.48
CA ASP A 296 -25.35 8.57 -20.88
C ASP A 296 -24.18 8.30 -21.85
N ASN A 297 -22.95 8.52 -21.39
CA ASN A 297 -21.73 8.40 -22.19
C ASN A 297 -20.79 7.30 -21.68
N VAL A 298 -21.31 6.20 -21.11
CA VAL A 298 -20.48 5.08 -20.60
C VAL A 298 -19.55 4.52 -21.68
N ASN A 299 -20.04 4.40 -22.92
CA ASN A 299 -19.29 3.83 -24.05
C ASN A 299 -18.65 4.90 -24.96
N LYS A 300 -18.75 6.19 -24.62
CA LYS A 300 -18.22 7.31 -25.41
C LYS A 300 -17.17 8.06 -24.59
N CYS A 301 -15.94 7.56 -24.60
CA CYS A 301 -14.79 8.34 -24.19
C CYS A 301 -13.97 8.72 -25.43
N ASP A 302 -14.12 9.95 -25.88
CA ASP A 302 -13.40 10.52 -27.01
C ASP A 302 -12.08 11.16 -26.53
N THR A 303 -11.03 10.34 -26.50
CA THR A 303 -9.68 10.83 -26.15
C THR A 303 -9.07 11.56 -27.33
N VAL A 304 -8.47 12.73 -27.06
CA VAL A 304 -7.68 13.48 -28.04
C VAL A 304 -6.24 13.00 -27.97
N ASP A 305 -5.63 12.80 -29.13
CA ASP A 305 -4.19 12.56 -29.22
C ASP A 305 -3.38 13.65 -28.49
N VAL A 306 -2.19 13.29 -28.04
CA VAL A 306 -1.27 14.21 -27.34
C VAL A 306 -1.01 15.44 -28.21
N LEU A 307 -1.35 16.61 -27.67
CA LEU A 307 -1.11 17.92 -28.25
C LEU A 307 0.34 18.33 -27.95
N ALA A 308 1.08 18.73 -28.97
CA ALA A 308 2.45 19.20 -28.78
C ALA A 308 2.48 20.50 -27.95
N PRO A 309 3.58 20.79 -27.22
CA PRO A 309 3.63 21.94 -26.33
C PRO A 309 3.24 23.27 -26.98
N ASP A 310 3.79 23.56 -28.16
CA ASP A 310 3.61 24.80 -28.90
C ASP A 310 2.18 25.00 -29.46
N GLU A 311 1.44 23.93 -29.69
CA GLU A 311 0.05 23.97 -30.19
C GLU A 311 -1.00 23.79 -29.09
N SER A 312 -0.60 23.34 -27.89
CA SER A 312 -1.54 22.85 -26.86
C SER A 312 -2.61 23.85 -26.49
N LEU A 313 -2.24 25.11 -26.25
CA LEU A 313 -3.20 26.16 -25.86
C LEU A 313 -4.21 26.47 -26.98
N GLU A 314 -3.71 26.68 -28.21
CA GLU A 314 -4.58 26.98 -29.36
C GLU A 314 -5.55 25.83 -29.64
N ARG A 315 -5.05 24.59 -29.61
CA ARG A 315 -5.87 23.41 -29.87
C ARG A 315 -6.89 23.16 -28.76
N LEU A 316 -6.56 23.37 -27.49
CA LEU A 316 -7.52 23.26 -26.39
C LEU A 316 -8.67 24.26 -26.53
N ASN A 317 -8.36 25.52 -26.85
CA ASN A 317 -9.38 26.54 -27.11
C ASN A 317 -10.32 26.17 -28.27
N ASN A 318 -9.84 25.38 -29.24
CA ASN A 318 -10.69 24.86 -30.32
C ASN A 318 -11.49 23.60 -29.92
N ILE A 319 -10.97 22.78 -29.01
CA ILE A 319 -11.61 21.52 -28.59
C ILE A 319 -12.72 21.78 -27.55
N ILE A 320 -12.46 22.64 -26.58
CA ILE A 320 -13.40 23.03 -25.51
C ILE A 320 -13.40 24.57 -25.44
N PRO A 321 -14.08 25.25 -26.37
CA PRO A 321 -14.07 26.72 -26.46
C PRO A 321 -14.79 27.41 -25.29
N GLU A 322 -15.60 26.68 -24.53
CA GLU A 322 -16.34 27.22 -23.40
C GLU A 322 -15.47 27.48 -22.15
N MET A 323 -14.19 27.09 -22.18
CA MET A 323 -13.21 27.30 -21.12
C MET A 323 -12.07 28.22 -21.60
N GLU A 324 -11.73 29.23 -20.80
CA GLU A 324 -10.58 30.12 -21.06
C GLU A 324 -9.28 29.46 -20.59
N TRP A 325 -8.73 28.54 -21.40
CA TRP A 325 -7.55 27.74 -21.04
C TRP A 325 -6.28 28.55 -20.77
N ASN A 326 -6.19 29.78 -21.29
CA ASN A 326 -5.06 30.68 -21.04
C ASN A 326 -4.89 30.97 -19.54
N VAL A 327 -6.00 31.14 -18.80
CA VAL A 327 -5.97 31.42 -17.35
C VAL A 327 -5.32 30.27 -16.59
N LEU A 328 -5.67 29.03 -16.95
CA LEU A 328 -5.09 27.84 -16.34
C LEU A 328 -3.61 27.67 -16.72
N PHE A 329 -3.27 27.86 -17.99
CA PHE A 329 -1.90 27.76 -18.48
C PHE A 329 -0.99 28.77 -17.77
N GLU A 330 -1.38 30.03 -17.71
CA GLU A 330 -0.64 31.08 -17.01
C GLU A 330 -0.48 30.77 -15.52
N SER A 331 -1.54 30.27 -14.87
CA SER A 331 -1.50 29.87 -13.46
C SER A 331 -0.50 28.75 -13.19
N ILE A 332 -0.53 27.69 -14.01
CA ILE A 332 0.41 26.56 -13.91
C ILE A 332 1.83 27.04 -14.19
N GLN A 333 2.04 27.81 -15.26
CA GLN A 333 3.35 28.31 -15.65
C GLN A 333 3.97 29.20 -14.57
N LYS A 334 3.17 30.10 -13.98
CA LYS A 334 3.60 30.98 -12.89
C LYS A 334 3.98 30.19 -11.64
N GLU A 335 3.11 29.32 -11.14
CA GLU A 335 3.33 28.61 -9.87
C GLU A 335 4.45 27.56 -9.99
N ALA A 336 4.56 26.88 -11.14
CA ALA A 336 5.59 25.88 -11.38
C ALA A 336 6.91 26.47 -11.94
N GLY A 337 6.95 27.76 -12.29
CA GLY A 337 8.14 28.41 -12.87
C GLY A 337 8.49 27.88 -14.27
N LEU A 338 7.47 27.64 -15.10
CA LEU A 338 7.63 27.18 -16.47
C LEU A 338 7.69 28.38 -17.43
N ASN A 339 8.73 28.42 -18.27
CA ASN A 339 8.94 29.52 -19.23
C ASN A 339 8.46 29.19 -20.64
N ARG A 340 7.83 28.02 -20.84
CA ARG A 340 7.35 27.52 -22.13
C ARG A 340 6.03 26.78 -21.94
N PRO A 341 5.22 26.66 -23.00
CA PRO A 341 4.10 25.73 -23.03
C PRO A 341 4.53 24.28 -22.78
N PHE A 342 3.55 23.42 -22.46
CA PHE A 342 3.73 22.00 -22.17
C PHE A 342 2.69 21.17 -22.93
N ALA A 343 3.00 19.89 -23.17
CA ALA A 343 2.12 18.97 -23.89
C ALA A 343 0.86 18.64 -23.08
N VAL A 344 -0.25 18.38 -23.77
CA VAL A 344 -1.55 18.07 -23.15
C VAL A 344 -2.21 16.87 -23.81
N GLU A 345 -2.82 16.00 -23.01
CA GLU A 345 -3.75 14.95 -23.45
C GLU A 345 -5.13 15.23 -22.86
N VAL A 346 -6.19 15.10 -23.65
CA VAL A 346 -7.57 15.29 -23.17
C VAL A 346 -8.33 13.98 -23.27
N HIS A 347 -8.68 13.41 -22.11
CA HIS A 347 -9.43 12.18 -21.98
C HIS A 347 -10.93 12.48 -21.79
N CYS A 348 -11.78 11.77 -22.55
CA CYS A 348 -13.24 11.97 -22.59
C CYS A 348 -13.65 13.45 -22.71
N LYS A 349 -13.16 14.14 -23.75
CA LYS A 349 -13.33 15.60 -23.91
C LYS A 349 -14.81 16.02 -23.89
N ALA A 350 -15.73 15.20 -24.39
CA ALA A 350 -17.15 15.54 -24.43
C ALA A 350 -17.72 15.74 -23.02
N LYS A 351 -17.34 14.87 -22.07
CA LYS A 351 -17.77 14.98 -20.67
C LYS A 351 -17.23 16.25 -20.00
N ILE A 352 -15.95 16.56 -20.23
CA ILE A 352 -15.35 17.80 -19.70
C ILE A 352 -16.09 19.02 -20.26
N ARG A 353 -16.38 19.02 -21.56
CA ARG A 353 -17.11 20.11 -22.22
C ARG A 353 -18.53 20.27 -21.67
N ASP A 354 -19.27 19.18 -21.50
CA ASP A 354 -20.63 19.21 -20.93
C ASP A 354 -20.62 19.77 -19.50
N TYR A 355 -19.60 19.45 -18.69
CA TYR A 355 -19.44 19.99 -17.34
C TYR A 355 -19.15 21.50 -17.36
N VAL A 356 -18.26 21.95 -18.23
CA VAL A 356 -17.95 23.39 -18.37
C VAL A 356 -19.18 24.17 -18.85
N ILE A 357 -19.90 23.66 -19.86
CA ILE A 357 -21.15 24.27 -20.36
C ILE A 357 -22.15 24.38 -19.21
N HIS A 358 -22.37 23.29 -18.48
CA HIS A 358 -23.33 23.30 -17.38
C HIS A 358 -22.95 24.35 -16.33
N LEU A 359 -21.69 24.43 -15.91
CA LEU A 359 -21.24 25.44 -14.94
C LEU A 359 -21.41 26.87 -15.44
N ASN A 360 -21.18 27.13 -16.73
CA ASN A 360 -21.40 28.45 -17.35
C ASN A 360 -22.89 28.84 -17.42
N ASP A 361 -23.78 27.87 -17.59
CA ASP A 361 -25.23 28.10 -17.70
C ASP A 361 -25.92 28.27 -16.33
N LEU A 362 -25.25 27.91 -15.24
CA LEU A 362 -25.77 28.07 -13.89
C LEU A 362 -25.72 29.53 -13.43
N VAL A 363 -26.67 29.89 -12.57
CA VAL A 363 -26.60 31.15 -11.82
C VAL A 363 -25.38 31.11 -10.90
N ASP A 364 -24.59 32.20 -10.84
CA ASP A 364 -23.34 32.31 -10.07
C ASP A 364 -23.42 31.77 -8.63
N VAL A 365 -24.55 31.99 -7.95
CA VAL A 365 -24.75 31.49 -6.57
C VAL A 365 -24.71 29.95 -6.51
N ILE A 366 -25.28 29.27 -7.50
CA ILE A 366 -25.35 27.80 -7.56
C ILE A 366 -23.97 27.22 -7.83
N SER A 367 -23.27 27.73 -8.85
CA SER A 367 -21.91 27.27 -9.19
C SER A 367 -20.94 27.57 -8.04
N GLN A 368 -21.05 28.73 -7.40
CA GLN A 368 -20.21 29.07 -6.26
C GLN A 368 -20.52 28.21 -5.01
N ASN A 369 -21.78 27.89 -4.74
CA ASN A 369 -22.13 26.93 -3.67
C ASN A 369 -21.47 25.57 -3.92
N TYR A 370 -21.44 25.14 -5.18
CA TYR A 370 -20.75 23.92 -5.58
C TYR A 370 -19.23 24.01 -5.40
N PHE A 371 -18.58 25.09 -5.85
CA PHE A 371 -17.13 25.28 -5.68
C PHE A 371 -16.72 25.33 -4.21
N GLY A 372 -17.46 26.08 -3.38
CA GLY A 372 -17.23 26.13 -1.94
C GLY A 372 -17.33 24.76 -1.29
N TRP A 373 -18.33 23.95 -1.69
CA TRP A 373 -18.45 22.58 -1.19
C TRP A 373 -17.30 21.67 -1.63
N ARG A 374 -16.89 21.71 -2.90
CA ARG A 374 -15.74 20.92 -3.41
C ARG A 374 -14.45 21.29 -2.68
N PHE A 375 -14.27 22.58 -2.38
CA PHE A 375 -13.14 23.08 -1.60
C PHE A 375 -13.20 22.59 -0.15
N PHE A 376 -14.33 22.78 0.52
CA PHE A 376 -14.52 22.36 1.91
C PHE A 376 -14.37 20.86 2.11
N GLN A 377 -15.08 20.05 1.32
CA GLN A 377 -15.05 18.59 1.46
C GLN A 377 -13.62 18.04 1.31
N SER A 378 -12.79 18.67 0.46
CA SER A 378 -11.38 18.31 0.28
C SER A 378 -10.52 18.47 1.54
N PHE A 379 -10.94 19.31 2.49
CA PHE A 379 -10.19 19.63 3.71
C PHE A 379 -11.01 19.45 4.99
N ALA A 380 -12.27 19.02 4.92
CA ALA A 380 -13.22 19.02 6.04
C ALA A 380 -12.68 18.34 7.30
N LYS A 381 -12.09 17.14 7.20
CA LYS A 381 -11.50 16.41 8.34
C LYS A 381 -10.29 17.09 8.99
N HIS A 382 -9.69 18.05 8.29
CA HIS A 382 -8.54 18.84 8.73
C HIS A 382 -8.90 20.28 9.09
N ALA A 383 -10.09 20.74 8.70
CA ALA A 383 -10.68 22.00 9.15
C ALA A 383 -11.53 21.79 10.42
N GLU A 384 -12.32 20.71 10.46
CA GLU A 384 -13.23 20.38 11.56
C GLU A 384 -13.18 18.87 11.87
N PRO A 385 -12.31 18.43 12.79
CA PRO A 385 -12.17 17.02 13.18
C PRO A 385 -13.45 16.39 13.73
N THR A 386 -14.41 17.18 14.24
CA THR A 386 -15.72 16.69 14.68
C THR A 386 -16.54 16.07 13.55
N LEU A 387 -16.34 16.54 12.30
CA LEU A 387 -17.01 16.00 11.11
C LEU A 387 -16.52 14.62 10.68
N ARG A 388 -15.42 14.12 11.27
CA ARG A 388 -14.87 12.79 10.97
C ARG A 388 -15.86 11.67 11.28
N LYS A 389 -16.63 11.82 12.38
CA LYS A 389 -17.57 10.80 12.87
C LYS A 389 -18.92 10.82 12.17
N THR A 390 -19.22 11.89 11.42
CA THR A 390 -20.53 12.13 10.81
C THR A 390 -20.53 11.91 9.30
N GLN A 391 -19.37 11.67 8.68
CA GLN A 391 -19.27 11.42 7.25
C GLN A 391 -19.90 10.06 6.89
N PRO A 392 -20.90 10.00 5.99
CA PRO A 392 -21.62 8.75 5.68
C PRO A 392 -20.71 7.62 5.17
N SER A 393 -19.62 7.97 4.48
CA SER A 393 -18.63 7.03 3.96
C SER A 393 -17.60 6.55 4.98
N ALA A 394 -17.57 7.12 6.20
CA ALA A 394 -16.64 6.72 7.26
C ALA A 394 -17.13 5.42 7.93
N LYS A 395 -16.95 4.29 7.23
CA LYS A 395 -17.32 2.97 7.76
C LYS A 395 -16.43 2.50 8.93
N ASP A 396 -15.27 3.12 9.13
CA ASP A 396 -14.32 2.82 10.20
C ASP A 396 -13.87 4.10 10.93
N ASP A 397 -13.85 4.09 12.28
CA ASP A 397 -13.27 5.16 13.11
C ASP A 397 -11.74 5.11 13.02
N ILE A 398 -11.18 5.65 11.94
CA ILE A 398 -9.73 5.69 11.73
C ILE A 398 -9.12 6.59 12.82
N PRO A 399 -8.15 6.10 13.62
CA PRO A 399 -7.53 6.93 14.65
C PRO A 399 -6.84 8.18 14.08
N ARG A 400 -6.85 9.29 14.82
CA ARG A 400 -6.30 10.58 14.35
C ARG A 400 -4.84 10.46 13.88
N TRP A 401 -4.00 9.76 14.63
CA TRP A 401 -2.60 9.53 14.27
C TRP A 401 -2.46 8.88 12.89
N LYS A 402 -3.34 7.94 12.54
CA LYS A 402 -3.30 7.22 11.27
C LYS A 402 -3.72 8.13 10.14
N GLU A 403 -4.72 8.99 10.35
CA GLU A 403 -5.09 10.02 9.36
C GLU A 403 -3.96 11.02 9.13
N CYS A 404 -3.26 11.45 10.18
CA CYS A 404 -2.11 12.34 10.08
C CYS A 404 -0.98 11.69 9.26
N VAL A 405 -0.70 10.41 9.51
CA VAL A 405 0.27 9.63 8.72
C VAL A 405 -0.16 9.53 7.26
N MET A 406 -1.42 9.18 6.98
CA MET A 406 -1.95 9.09 5.61
C MET A 406 -1.89 10.43 4.86
N LEU A 407 -2.17 11.55 5.54
CA LEU A 407 -2.05 12.89 4.97
C LEU A 407 -0.60 13.19 4.56
N ILE A 408 0.36 12.90 5.45
CA ILE A 408 1.78 13.13 5.17
C ILE A 408 2.28 12.18 4.08
N GLU A 409 1.90 10.90 4.09
CA GLU A 409 2.25 9.97 3.01
C GLU A 409 1.74 10.48 1.66
N LYS A 410 0.47 10.91 1.58
CA LYS A 410 -0.15 11.38 0.34
C LYS A 410 0.62 12.52 -0.34
N HIS A 411 1.21 13.43 0.45
CA HIS A 411 1.82 14.65 -0.08
C HIS A 411 3.34 14.75 0.11
N ALA A 412 3.92 14.02 1.06
CA ALA A 412 5.33 14.08 1.47
C ALA A 412 5.94 12.69 1.71
N ALA A 413 5.39 11.63 1.08
CA ALA A 413 5.90 10.26 1.08
C ALA A 413 7.44 10.13 1.01
N PRO A 414 8.18 10.87 0.13
CA PRO A 414 9.62 10.70 0.04
C PRO A 414 10.39 11.08 1.32
N LEU A 415 9.88 12.03 2.10
CA LEU A 415 10.47 12.38 3.40
C LEU A 415 10.31 11.26 4.42
N LEU A 416 9.11 10.66 4.49
CA LEU A 416 8.84 9.49 5.34
C LEU A 416 9.71 8.29 4.94
N ALA A 417 9.80 8.03 3.63
CA ALA A 417 10.67 7.00 3.07
C ALA A 417 12.13 7.21 3.46
N GLN A 418 12.63 8.45 3.42
CA GLN A 418 14.01 8.76 3.80
C GLN A 418 14.26 8.40 5.28
N GLY A 419 13.39 8.82 6.19
CA GLY A 419 13.51 8.50 7.62
C GLY A 419 13.43 7.00 7.91
N LEU A 420 12.51 6.27 7.28
CA LEU A 420 12.37 4.82 7.48
C LEU A 420 13.49 4.00 6.83
N SER A 421 13.99 4.43 5.66
CA SER A 421 15.04 3.71 4.92
C SER A 421 16.37 3.63 5.68
N SER A 422 16.68 4.63 6.50
CA SER A 422 17.89 4.63 7.34
C SER A 422 17.86 3.62 8.47
N GLU A 423 16.67 3.19 8.90
CA GLU A 423 16.49 2.38 10.11
C GLU A 423 16.06 0.93 9.83
N ARG A 424 15.33 0.67 8.73
CA ARG A 424 14.59 -0.59 8.57
C ARG A 424 15.02 -1.49 7.40
N ILE A 425 15.45 -0.93 6.27
CA ILE A 425 15.77 -1.76 5.08
C ILE A 425 17.18 -2.34 5.23
N LYS A 426 17.25 -3.63 5.51
CA LYS A 426 18.50 -4.38 5.43
C LYS A 426 18.91 -4.55 3.97
N LYS A 427 20.22 -4.51 3.71
CA LYS A 427 20.80 -4.80 2.39
C LYS A 427 20.31 -6.14 1.83
N GLU A 428 20.17 -7.14 2.70
CA GLU A 428 19.66 -8.48 2.37
C GLU A 428 18.23 -8.45 1.79
N THR A 429 17.37 -7.55 2.29
CA THR A 429 16.00 -7.38 1.75
C THR A 429 16.04 -6.84 0.32
N GLU A 430 16.89 -5.83 0.05
CA GLU A 430 17.05 -5.28 -1.30
C GLU A 430 17.55 -6.35 -2.28
N GLU A 431 18.58 -7.11 -1.87
CA GLU A 431 19.15 -8.20 -2.66
C GLU A 431 18.10 -9.29 -2.97
N LYS A 432 17.31 -9.69 -1.96
CA LYS A 432 16.26 -10.71 -2.13
C LYS A 432 15.15 -10.26 -3.09
N VAL A 433 14.68 -9.02 -2.96
CA VAL A 433 13.66 -8.48 -3.85
C VAL A 433 14.18 -8.39 -5.29
N GLN A 434 15.44 -7.95 -5.47
CA GLN A 434 16.07 -7.87 -6.78
C GLN A 434 16.26 -9.26 -7.42
N GLU A 435 16.66 -10.25 -6.63
CA GLU A 435 16.75 -11.66 -7.05
C GLU A 435 15.40 -12.16 -7.58
N MET A 436 14.35 -12.03 -6.76
CA MET A 436 13.00 -12.47 -7.15
C MET A 436 12.52 -11.76 -8.40
N THR A 437 12.66 -10.43 -8.47
CA THR A 437 12.21 -9.66 -9.64
C THR A 437 12.92 -10.07 -10.94
N THR A 438 14.22 -10.40 -10.86
CA THR A 438 14.98 -10.89 -12.02
C THR A 438 14.49 -12.26 -12.48
N SER A 439 14.21 -13.16 -11.52
CA SER A 439 13.61 -14.48 -11.78
C SER A 439 12.23 -14.35 -12.45
N PHE A 440 11.40 -13.43 -11.94
CA PHE A 440 10.07 -13.12 -12.49
C PHE A 440 10.13 -12.66 -13.93
N ARG A 441 10.96 -11.66 -14.24
CA ARG A 441 11.13 -11.17 -15.62
C ARG A 441 11.48 -12.32 -16.56
N SER A 442 12.46 -13.14 -16.18
CA SER A 442 12.92 -14.26 -17.01
C SER A 442 11.79 -15.27 -17.29
N THR A 443 10.99 -15.58 -16.27
CA THR A 443 9.84 -16.49 -16.39
C THR A 443 8.77 -15.93 -17.31
N VAL A 444 8.42 -14.65 -17.18
CA VAL A 444 7.41 -14.02 -18.05
C VAL A 444 7.89 -13.99 -19.50
N GLU A 445 9.16 -13.68 -19.75
CA GLU A 445 9.75 -13.73 -21.10
C GLU A 445 9.65 -15.13 -21.71
N GLU A 446 9.91 -16.17 -20.92
CA GLU A 446 9.80 -17.57 -21.34
C GLU A 446 8.34 -17.96 -21.65
N LEU A 447 7.41 -17.63 -20.76
CA LEU A 447 5.98 -17.92 -20.92
C LEU A 447 5.42 -17.26 -22.16
N VAL A 448 5.69 -15.96 -22.38
CA VAL A 448 5.28 -15.22 -23.58
C VAL A 448 5.86 -15.84 -24.84
N SER A 449 7.14 -16.25 -24.80
CA SER A 449 7.82 -16.85 -25.95
C SER A 449 7.19 -18.20 -26.33
N LYS A 450 6.85 -19.04 -25.34
CA LYS A 450 6.27 -20.38 -25.53
C LYS A 450 4.77 -20.39 -25.78
N ASN A 451 4.07 -19.31 -25.45
CA ASN A 451 2.61 -19.21 -25.53
C ASN A 451 2.07 -19.55 -26.93
N ARG A 452 1.02 -20.37 -27.03
CA ARG A 452 0.53 -20.86 -28.34
C ARG A 452 -0.53 -19.97 -28.98
N TRP A 453 -1.27 -19.19 -28.18
CA TRP A 453 -2.38 -18.37 -28.66
C TRP A 453 -1.94 -16.97 -29.11
N LEU A 454 -0.80 -16.47 -28.61
CA LEU A 454 -0.20 -15.21 -29.06
C LEU A 454 0.45 -15.34 -30.46
N LYS A 455 -0.04 -14.57 -31.44
CA LYS A 455 0.59 -14.43 -32.76
C LYS A 455 1.99 -13.81 -32.66
N LYS A 456 2.87 -14.12 -33.62
CA LYS A 456 4.29 -13.70 -33.64
C LYS A 456 4.50 -12.19 -33.44
N GLU A 457 3.70 -11.36 -34.10
CA GLU A 457 3.78 -9.89 -33.99
C GLU A 457 3.41 -9.40 -32.59
N LYS A 458 2.32 -9.95 -32.00
CA LYS A 458 1.89 -9.63 -30.64
C LYS A 458 2.92 -10.04 -29.60
N LYS A 459 3.53 -11.23 -29.74
CA LYS A 459 4.63 -11.69 -28.87
C LYS A 459 5.80 -10.71 -28.88
N ALA A 460 6.21 -10.25 -30.06
CA ALA A 460 7.32 -9.31 -30.17
C ALA A 460 7.00 -7.95 -29.48
N LYS A 461 5.75 -7.47 -29.56
CA LYS A 461 5.29 -6.26 -28.85
C LYS A 461 5.38 -6.45 -27.33
N ILE A 462 4.81 -7.54 -26.80
CA ILE A 462 4.81 -7.85 -25.36
C ILE A 462 6.23 -8.03 -24.83
N LEU A 463 7.11 -8.75 -25.55
CA LEU A 463 8.50 -8.96 -25.12
C LEU A 463 9.30 -7.66 -25.05
N ARG A 464 9.16 -6.76 -26.03
CA ARG A 464 9.82 -5.43 -25.97
C ARG A 464 9.36 -4.63 -24.76
N GLN A 465 8.07 -4.73 -24.43
CA GLN A 465 7.52 -4.04 -23.27
C GLN A 465 8.04 -4.61 -21.96
N ILE A 466 8.09 -5.94 -21.83
CA ILE A 466 8.70 -6.60 -20.67
C ILE A 466 10.15 -6.14 -20.46
N GLN A 467 10.90 -5.99 -21.55
CA GLN A 467 12.28 -5.49 -21.50
C GLN A 467 12.36 -4.00 -21.12
N SER A 468 11.32 -3.22 -21.41
CA SER A 468 11.26 -1.78 -21.09
C SER A 468 10.92 -1.50 -19.62
N VAL A 469 10.22 -2.41 -18.94
CA VAL A 469 9.81 -2.20 -17.54
C VAL A 469 11.03 -2.11 -16.64
N LYS A 470 11.15 -1.04 -15.87
CA LYS A 470 12.28 -0.87 -14.94
C LYS A 470 11.85 -1.28 -13.54
N PHE A 471 12.66 -2.13 -12.91
CA PHE A 471 12.54 -2.40 -11.50
C PHE A 471 13.35 -1.41 -10.69
N ARG A 472 12.71 -0.73 -9.75
CA ARG A 472 13.41 0.13 -8.77
C ARG A 472 12.74 0.02 -7.42
N LEU A 473 13.56 -0.17 -6.40
CA LEU A 473 13.15 0.00 -5.02
C LEU A 473 13.15 1.51 -4.71
N PRO A 474 11.99 2.17 -4.54
CA PRO A 474 11.94 3.61 -4.25
C PRO A 474 12.55 3.95 -2.88
N TYR A 475 12.77 2.95 -2.03
CA TYR A 475 13.13 3.13 -0.62
C TYR A 475 14.57 2.78 -0.26
N GLY A 476 15.41 2.38 -1.20
CA GLY A 476 16.84 2.26 -0.90
C GLY A 476 17.40 3.60 -0.45
N LYS A 477 18.29 3.65 0.56
CA LYS A 477 18.75 4.88 1.23
C LYS A 477 19.10 6.03 0.26
N LYS A 478 19.76 5.71 -0.87
CA LYS A 478 20.11 6.67 -1.93
C LYS A 478 18.89 7.22 -2.67
N ASN A 479 17.94 6.36 -3.01
CA ASN A 479 16.72 6.74 -3.73
C ASN A 479 15.79 7.55 -2.84
N ALA A 480 15.62 7.15 -1.59
CA ALA A 480 14.81 7.87 -0.62
C ALA A 480 15.38 9.29 -0.35
N THR A 481 16.70 9.40 -0.16
CA THR A 481 17.38 10.70 0.00
C THR A 481 17.22 11.60 -1.22
N ARG A 482 17.35 11.04 -2.44
CA ARG A 482 17.15 11.80 -3.67
C ARG A 482 15.69 12.25 -3.83
N GLY A 483 14.73 11.39 -3.49
CA GLY A 483 13.31 11.72 -3.58
C GLY A 483 12.86 12.80 -2.61
N ALA A 484 13.49 12.86 -1.44
CA ALA A 484 13.27 13.89 -0.43
C ALA A 484 13.83 15.27 -0.82
N GLN A 485 14.77 15.33 -1.77
CA GLN A 485 15.48 16.56 -2.09
C GLN A 485 14.53 17.65 -2.60
N GLY A 486 14.56 18.82 -1.93
CA GLY A 486 13.72 19.97 -2.30
C GLY A 486 12.26 19.86 -1.85
N ILE A 487 11.90 18.85 -1.05
CA ILE A 487 10.60 18.79 -0.37
C ILE A 487 10.73 19.53 0.96
N THR A 488 9.89 20.54 1.14
CA THR A 488 9.77 21.29 2.39
C THR A 488 8.41 21.01 3.02
N MET A 489 8.34 21.00 4.35
CA MET A 489 7.06 20.98 5.06
C MET A 489 6.60 22.42 5.35
N PRO A 490 5.30 22.73 5.19
CA PRO A 490 4.76 24.02 5.64
C PRO A 490 4.98 24.19 7.14
N ARG A 491 5.30 25.42 7.57
CA ARG A 491 5.40 25.73 9.00
C ARG A 491 4.02 25.69 9.63
N THR A 492 3.89 24.91 10.71
CA THR A 492 2.64 24.75 11.43
C THR A 492 2.71 25.27 12.85
N ASN A 493 1.59 25.80 13.31
CA ASN A 493 1.25 26.01 14.69
C ASN A 493 -0.25 25.66 14.87
N GLN A 494 -0.77 25.81 16.08
CA GLN A 494 -2.18 25.54 16.37
C GLN A 494 -3.15 26.47 15.62
N ASP A 495 -2.67 27.61 15.11
CA ASP A 495 -3.47 28.65 14.46
C ASP A 495 -3.59 28.53 12.96
N ASN A 496 -2.68 27.80 12.32
CA ASN A 496 -2.61 27.73 10.88
C ASN A 496 -2.64 26.30 10.32
N TYR A 497 -3.02 25.30 11.11
CA TYR A 497 -2.98 23.90 10.68
C TYR A 497 -3.77 23.66 9.39
N THR A 498 -5.03 24.11 9.30
CA THR A 498 -5.85 23.96 8.08
C THR A 498 -5.17 24.59 6.86
N LEU A 499 -4.64 25.81 7.01
CA LEU A 499 -3.86 26.47 5.96
C LEU A 499 -2.65 25.63 5.54
N ALA A 500 -1.90 25.10 6.51
CA ALA A 500 -0.73 24.28 6.26
C ALA A 500 -1.05 22.97 5.55
N VAL A 501 -2.23 22.38 5.80
CA VAL A 501 -2.71 21.20 5.05
C VAL A 501 -2.97 21.56 3.58
N ILE A 502 -3.60 22.71 3.31
CA ILE A 502 -3.84 23.18 1.95
C ILE A 502 -2.50 23.49 1.25
N GLU A 503 -1.56 24.15 1.94
CA GLU A 503 -0.22 24.42 1.44
C GLU A 503 0.57 23.14 1.15
N LEU A 504 0.49 22.12 2.02
CA LEU A 504 1.15 20.83 1.82
C LEU A 504 0.64 20.16 0.53
N ARG A 505 -0.67 20.18 0.30
CA ARG A 505 -1.28 19.67 -0.93
C ARG A 505 -0.86 20.49 -2.14
N LYS A 506 -0.97 21.83 -2.09
CA LYS A 506 -0.55 22.75 -3.16
C LYS A 506 0.90 22.51 -3.55
N GLN A 507 1.82 22.47 -2.59
CA GLN A 507 3.25 22.21 -2.84
C GLN A 507 3.50 20.86 -3.53
N SER A 508 2.72 19.83 -3.19
CA SER A 508 2.78 18.52 -3.87
C SER A 508 2.31 18.61 -5.33
N ILE A 509 1.20 19.30 -5.60
CA ILE A 509 0.68 19.53 -6.95
C ILE A 509 1.66 20.35 -7.81
N ILE A 510 2.18 21.46 -7.28
CA ILE A 510 3.16 22.30 -7.97
C ILE A 510 4.46 21.53 -8.26
N ARG A 511 4.92 20.66 -7.36
CA ARG A 511 6.07 19.77 -7.63
C ARG A 511 5.82 18.84 -8.81
N ASN A 512 4.59 18.37 -8.99
CA ASN A 512 4.23 17.57 -10.18
C ASN A 512 4.19 18.46 -11.43
N PHE A 513 3.60 19.65 -11.40
CA PHE A 513 3.60 20.57 -12.55
C PHE A 513 5.00 21.01 -12.99
N LYS A 514 5.97 21.12 -12.08
CA LYS A 514 7.38 21.39 -12.45
C LYS A 514 7.96 20.37 -13.44
N LYS A 515 7.46 19.12 -13.43
CA LYS A 515 7.91 18.05 -14.35
C LYS A 515 7.48 18.30 -15.79
N LEU A 516 6.50 19.17 -16.03
CA LEU A 516 6.06 19.56 -17.38
C LEU A 516 7.10 20.42 -18.12
N ASN A 517 8.18 20.85 -17.46
CA ASN A 517 9.22 21.63 -18.11
C ASN A 517 9.94 20.78 -19.18
N PRO A 518 9.82 21.11 -20.48
CA PRO A 518 10.42 20.31 -21.55
C PRO A 518 11.96 20.36 -21.56
N SER A 519 12.56 21.31 -20.85
CA SER A 519 14.03 21.41 -20.71
C SER A 519 14.58 20.51 -19.61
N LEU A 520 13.72 20.05 -18.69
CA LEU A 520 14.07 18.94 -17.81
C LEU A 520 14.02 17.69 -18.69
N LYS A 521 15.19 17.22 -19.15
CA LYS A 521 15.28 15.80 -19.52
C LYS A 521 14.83 15.06 -18.28
N ALA A 522 13.82 14.18 -18.37
CA ALA A 522 13.61 13.23 -17.28
C ALA A 522 14.94 12.51 -17.11
N ASP A 523 15.66 12.90 -16.06
CA ASP A 523 16.80 12.12 -15.65
C ASP A 523 16.17 10.78 -15.32
N GLU A 524 16.63 9.72 -16.00
CA GLU A 524 16.18 8.39 -15.66
C GLU A 524 16.33 8.19 -14.15
N SER A 525 17.23 8.87 -13.42
CA SER A 525 17.36 8.80 -11.95
C SER A 525 16.37 9.65 -11.12
N SER A 526 15.65 10.60 -11.74
CA SER A 526 14.59 11.45 -11.15
C SER A 526 13.18 10.84 -11.22
N GLU A 527 13.05 9.77 -12.00
CA GLU A 527 11.87 8.91 -12.18
C GLU A 527 11.53 8.11 -10.91
N LEU A 528 11.21 8.79 -9.81
CA LEU A 528 10.61 8.18 -8.61
C LEU A 528 9.10 8.20 -8.77
N TRP A 529 8.60 7.30 -9.60
CA TRP A 529 7.20 7.33 -10.05
C TRP A 529 6.20 6.84 -9.01
N ASN A 530 6.65 6.21 -7.94
CA ASN A 530 5.78 5.85 -6.83
C ASN A 530 6.57 5.91 -5.53
N THR A 531 6.34 6.96 -4.76
CA THR A 531 6.98 7.17 -3.46
C THR A 531 6.05 6.83 -2.32
N MET A 532 4.83 6.36 -2.60
CA MET A 532 3.84 5.95 -1.59
C MET A 532 4.37 4.76 -0.82
N LEU A 533 4.52 4.90 0.50
CA LEU A 533 5.16 3.89 1.33
C LEU A 533 4.41 2.57 1.30
N THR A 534 3.09 2.64 1.23
CA THR A 534 2.19 1.50 1.32
C THR A 534 1.35 1.32 0.06
N SER A 535 0.87 0.09 -0.16
CA SER A 535 -0.04 -0.22 -1.27
C SER A 535 -1.45 0.37 -1.10
N ALA A 536 -1.75 1.07 0.01
CA ALA A 536 -3.08 1.61 0.32
C ALA A 536 -3.57 2.64 -0.70
N SER A 537 -2.65 3.41 -1.27
CA SER A 537 -2.91 4.42 -2.30
C SER A 537 -2.17 4.09 -3.58
N HIS A 538 -2.22 2.82 -4.01
CA HIS A 538 -1.58 2.39 -5.24
C HIS A 538 -2.06 3.23 -6.43
N ILE A 539 -1.10 3.81 -7.17
CA ILE A 539 -1.34 4.51 -8.42
C ILE A 539 -0.56 3.75 -9.49
N PRO A 540 -1.23 3.19 -10.51
CA PRO A 540 -0.54 2.56 -11.64
C PRO A 540 0.36 3.58 -12.32
N THR A 541 1.67 3.31 -12.41
CA THR A 541 2.66 4.29 -12.86
C THR A 541 3.46 3.76 -14.05
N GLY A 542 2.94 4.01 -15.25
CA GLY A 542 3.67 3.84 -16.52
C GLY A 542 4.50 2.55 -16.58
N SER A 543 5.79 2.67 -16.90
CA SER A 543 6.70 1.55 -17.13
C SER A 543 7.52 1.10 -15.90
N SER A 544 7.13 1.45 -14.67
CA SER A 544 7.87 1.09 -13.46
C SER A 544 7.05 0.17 -12.56
N LEU A 545 7.68 -0.91 -12.09
CA LEU A 545 7.04 -1.84 -11.17
C LEU A 545 7.06 -1.29 -9.73
N PRO A 546 5.91 -1.03 -9.10
CA PRO A 546 5.90 -0.51 -7.74
C PRO A 546 6.11 -1.63 -6.71
N VAL A 547 6.95 -1.35 -5.70
CA VAL A 547 7.15 -2.21 -4.54
C VAL A 547 7.08 -1.37 -3.27
N TYR A 548 6.25 -1.83 -2.34
CA TYR A 548 5.87 -1.11 -1.13
C TYR A 548 6.52 -1.69 0.12
N PHE A 549 6.71 -0.86 1.16
CA PHE A 549 7.23 -1.32 2.45
C PHE A 549 6.37 -2.42 3.07
N ASP A 550 5.04 -2.35 2.90
CA ASP A 550 4.12 -3.33 3.47
C ASP A 550 4.20 -4.70 2.77
N LYS A 551 4.80 -4.77 1.57
CA LYS A 551 4.96 -5.99 0.77
C LYS A 551 6.33 -6.65 0.89
N ILE A 552 7.32 -5.96 1.45
CA ILE A 552 8.70 -6.46 1.62
C ILE A 552 8.99 -6.95 3.05
N GLN A 553 7.95 -7.34 3.77
CA GLN A 553 8.00 -7.92 5.11
C GLN A 553 7.02 -9.09 5.22
N GLU A 554 7.07 -9.85 6.32
CA GLU A 554 6.06 -10.88 6.59
C GLU A 554 4.64 -10.28 6.62
N PRO A 555 3.62 -10.99 6.10
CA PRO A 555 3.67 -12.37 5.59
C PRO A 555 4.02 -12.48 4.08
N TYR A 556 4.36 -11.37 3.42
CA TYR A 556 4.65 -11.36 1.99
C TYR A 556 6.06 -11.86 1.68
N LEU A 557 7.09 -11.30 2.31
CA LEU A 557 8.49 -11.63 2.06
C LEU A 557 9.20 -12.09 3.34
N ARG A 558 9.86 -13.23 3.27
CA ARG A 558 10.69 -13.85 4.32
C ARG A 558 12.10 -14.01 3.81
N LEU A 559 13.10 -13.51 4.54
CA LEU A 559 14.49 -13.61 4.10
C LEU A 559 15.01 -15.05 4.20
N GLN A 560 14.63 -15.75 5.27
CA GLN A 560 15.03 -17.14 5.53
C GLN A 560 13.92 -18.16 5.24
N GLY A 561 12.83 -17.75 4.58
CA GLY A 561 11.67 -18.60 4.35
C GLY A 561 11.78 -19.48 3.09
N PRO A 562 11.09 -20.64 3.07
CA PRO A 562 11.01 -21.49 1.89
C PRO A 562 10.55 -20.75 0.63
N LYS A 563 11.05 -21.21 -0.52
CA LYS A 563 10.75 -20.62 -1.83
C LYS A 563 9.26 -20.63 -2.13
N GLY A 564 8.56 -21.74 -1.86
CA GLY A 564 7.12 -21.86 -2.06
C GLY A 564 6.35 -20.71 -1.39
N LEU A 565 6.66 -20.41 -0.13
CA LEU A 565 6.00 -19.31 0.59
C LEU A 565 6.25 -17.96 -0.06
N ASN A 566 7.52 -17.60 -0.29
CA ASN A 566 7.87 -16.29 -0.83
C ASN A 566 7.27 -16.03 -2.22
N TYR A 567 7.29 -17.03 -3.10
CA TYR A 567 6.69 -16.89 -4.43
C TYR A 567 5.16 -16.94 -4.37
N GLY A 568 4.57 -17.69 -3.44
CA GLY A 568 3.12 -17.72 -3.22
C GLY A 568 2.57 -16.39 -2.70
N SER A 569 3.32 -15.69 -1.86
CA SER A 569 2.92 -14.41 -1.27
C SER A 569 3.47 -13.18 -1.99
N PHE A 570 4.75 -12.83 -1.82
CA PHE A 570 5.33 -11.66 -2.49
C PHE A 570 5.43 -11.85 -4.01
N GLY A 571 5.65 -13.07 -4.46
CA GLY A 571 5.77 -13.39 -5.87
C GLY A 571 4.48 -13.21 -6.67
N THR A 572 3.33 -13.63 -6.13
CA THR A 572 2.01 -13.40 -6.76
C THR A 572 1.69 -11.91 -6.83
N PHE A 573 2.01 -11.15 -5.78
CA PHE A 573 1.93 -9.68 -5.80
C PHE A 573 2.79 -9.10 -6.94
N LEU A 574 4.08 -9.43 -7.00
CA LEU A 574 4.96 -8.94 -8.07
C LEU A 574 4.45 -9.32 -9.46
N ALA A 575 3.98 -10.55 -9.66
CA ALA A 575 3.45 -11.02 -10.93
C ALA A 575 2.18 -10.27 -11.35
N ARG A 576 1.32 -9.89 -10.40
CA ARG A 576 0.13 -9.08 -10.67
C ARG A 576 0.51 -7.66 -11.07
N GLU A 577 1.37 -6.98 -10.31
CA GLU A 577 1.85 -5.63 -10.62
C GLU A 577 2.54 -5.57 -12.00
N TRP A 578 3.30 -6.61 -12.35
CA TRP A 578 3.90 -6.75 -13.67
C TRP A 578 2.84 -6.90 -14.77
N SER A 579 1.87 -7.79 -14.55
CA SER A 579 0.80 -8.04 -15.51
C SER A 579 -0.04 -6.78 -15.75
N GLU A 580 -0.35 -6.04 -14.68
CA GLU A 580 -1.03 -4.74 -14.75
C GLU A 580 -0.19 -3.71 -15.52
N THR A 581 1.11 -3.61 -15.25
CA THR A 581 2.04 -2.73 -15.97
C THR A 581 2.06 -3.05 -17.48
N ILE A 582 2.09 -4.34 -17.84
CA ILE A 582 2.10 -4.79 -19.24
C ILE A 582 0.76 -4.53 -19.94
N ILE A 583 -0.36 -4.75 -19.25
CA ILE A 583 -1.70 -4.61 -19.84
C ILE A 583 -2.17 -3.15 -19.85
N SER A 584 -1.54 -2.28 -19.06
CA SER A 584 -1.86 -0.85 -19.04
C SER A 584 -1.67 -0.20 -20.40
N GLU A 585 -2.66 0.61 -20.80
CA GLU A 585 -2.70 1.34 -22.07
C GLU A 585 -1.53 2.32 -22.25
N ASN A 586 -0.82 2.62 -21.16
CA ASN A 586 0.16 3.69 -21.06
C ASN A 586 1.62 3.22 -21.17
N VAL A 587 1.90 2.01 -21.68
CA VAL A 587 3.28 1.53 -21.79
C VAL A 587 3.63 1.18 -23.23
N GLY A 588 4.38 2.07 -23.89
CA GLY A 588 5.10 1.78 -25.13
C GLY A 588 4.27 1.68 -26.41
N VAL A 589 3.08 2.28 -26.43
CA VAL A 589 2.25 2.35 -27.63
C VAL A 589 2.76 3.47 -28.56
N SER A 590 3.23 3.12 -29.76
CA SER A 590 3.57 4.12 -30.79
C SER A 590 2.31 4.84 -31.27
N ALA A 591 2.45 6.10 -31.69
CA ALA A 591 1.37 7.00 -32.14
C ALA A 591 0.40 6.44 -33.22
N ASN A 592 0.73 5.33 -33.89
CA ASN A 592 -0.11 4.73 -34.95
C ASN A 592 -0.86 3.44 -34.52
N ASP A 593 -0.76 2.99 -33.27
CA ASP A 593 -1.33 1.70 -32.85
C ASP A 593 -2.06 1.79 -31.50
N HIS A 594 -3.23 2.44 -31.47
CA HIS A 594 -4.06 2.62 -30.27
C HIS A 594 -4.68 1.32 -29.71
N THR A 595 -4.30 0.13 -30.19
CA THR A 595 -4.81 -1.10 -29.59
C THR A 595 -4.24 -1.27 -28.18
N SER A 596 -5.13 -1.17 -27.19
CA SER A 596 -4.80 -1.56 -25.82
C SER A 596 -4.30 -2.99 -25.85
N ILE A 597 -3.31 -3.30 -25.01
CA ILE A 597 -2.90 -4.69 -24.83
C ILE A 597 -4.07 -5.49 -24.28
N TRP A 598 -4.98 -4.89 -23.52
CA TRP A 598 -6.27 -5.50 -23.20
C TRP A 598 -7.02 -5.94 -24.47
N ASP A 599 -7.18 -5.04 -25.47
CA ASP A 599 -7.83 -5.35 -26.75
C ASP A 599 -7.11 -6.42 -27.58
N LEU A 600 -5.80 -6.60 -27.36
CA LEU A 600 -5.05 -7.66 -28.00
C LEU A 600 -5.34 -9.05 -27.37
N TRP A 601 -5.86 -9.10 -26.14
CA TRP A 601 -6.08 -10.31 -25.35
C TRP A 601 -7.58 -10.67 -25.22
N THR A 602 -8.48 -9.77 -25.61
CA THR A 602 -9.94 -9.86 -25.49
C THR A 602 -10.64 -10.84 -26.44
N ASN A 603 -9.95 -11.55 -27.35
CA ASN A 603 -10.63 -12.46 -28.28
C ASN A 603 -10.60 -13.96 -27.90
N ASP A 604 -9.50 -14.50 -27.35
CA ASP A 604 -9.39 -15.94 -27.09
C ASP A 604 -9.24 -16.29 -25.58
N ALA A 605 -8.38 -15.57 -24.84
CA ALA A 605 -8.13 -15.83 -23.43
C ALA A 605 -9.22 -15.24 -22.51
N SER A 606 -9.78 -14.09 -22.89
CA SER A 606 -10.94 -13.49 -22.22
C SER A 606 -12.15 -14.42 -22.25
N GLY A 607 -12.46 -15.09 -23.37
CA GLY A 607 -13.65 -15.94 -23.51
C GLY A 607 -13.69 -17.06 -22.47
N CYS A 608 -12.52 -17.60 -22.11
CA CYS A 608 -12.39 -18.56 -21.04
C CYS A 608 -12.69 -17.96 -19.66
N VAL A 609 -12.11 -16.80 -19.33
CA VAL A 609 -12.36 -16.09 -18.05
C VAL A 609 -13.79 -15.58 -17.98
N THR A 610 -14.36 -15.10 -19.09
CA THR A 610 -15.76 -14.69 -19.23
C THR A 610 -16.71 -15.84 -18.96
N ASN A 611 -16.43 -17.03 -19.51
CA ASN A 611 -17.22 -18.24 -19.24
C ASN A 611 -17.09 -18.67 -17.77
N LEU A 612 -15.87 -18.64 -17.20
CA LEU A 612 -15.62 -18.92 -15.80
C LEU A 612 -16.41 -17.96 -14.89
N PHE A 613 -16.32 -16.66 -15.15
CA PHE A 613 -17.03 -15.62 -14.42
C PHE A 613 -18.55 -15.82 -14.50
N SER A 614 -19.08 -16.00 -15.72
CA SER A 614 -20.51 -16.15 -15.98
C SER A 614 -21.10 -17.38 -15.28
N LYS A 615 -20.36 -18.49 -15.24
CA LYS A 615 -20.77 -19.73 -14.58
C LYS A 615 -20.77 -19.61 -13.04
N ARG A 616 -19.88 -18.79 -12.47
CA ARG A 616 -19.64 -18.71 -11.03
C ARG A 616 -20.42 -17.59 -10.34
N PHE A 617 -20.59 -16.44 -11.01
CA PHE A 617 -21.08 -15.20 -10.38
C PHE A 617 -22.37 -14.63 -11.01
N GLY A 618 -22.79 -15.09 -12.19
CA GLY A 618 -23.89 -14.47 -12.93
C GLY A 618 -23.48 -13.13 -13.59
N LEU A 619 -24.44 -12.40 -14.15
CA LEU A 619 -24.18 -11.17 -14.92
C LEU A 619 -24.75 -9.94 -14.19
N ASN A 620 -23.87 -9.03 -13.77
CA ASN A 620 -24.22 -7.66 -13.39
C ASN A 620 -24.12 -6.72 -14.63
N SER A 621 -24.16 -5.41 -14.42
CA SER A 621 -24.04 -4.42 -15.51
C SER A 621 -22.80 -4.68 -16.39
N GLU A 622 -22.84 -4.25 -17.66
CA GLU A 622 -21.80 -4.57 -18.65
C GLU A 622 -20.41 -4.03 -18.24
N ALA A 623 -20.35 -2.81 -17.72
CA ALA A 623 -19.11 -2.19 -17.24
C ALA A 623 -18.53 -2.88 -16.00
N GLU A 624 -19.36 -3.23 -15.01
CA GLU A 624 -18.92 -3.98 -13.82
C GLU A 624 -18.41 -5.38 -14.21
N ARG A 625 -19.04 -6.00 -15.20
CA ARG A 625 -18.64 -7.30 -15.72
C ARG A 625 -17.26 -7.28 -16.36
N GLU A 626 -16.98 -6.28 -17.19
CA GLU A 626 -15.66 -6.15 -17.82
C GLU A 626 -14.55 -5.97 -16.77
N LYS A 627 -14.80 -5.12 -15.78
CA LYS A 627 -13.86 -4.89 -14.67
C LYS A 627 -13.54 -6.20 -13.93
N HIS A 628 -14.56 -6.99 -13.57
CA HIS A 628 -14.37 -8.26 -12.89
C HIS A 628 -13.63 -9.31 -13.73
N ILE A 629 -13.92 -9.37 -15.03
CA ILE A 629 -13.23 -10.27 -15.95
C ILE A 629 -11.75 -9.88 -16.01
N LYS A 630 -11.43 -8.59 -16.08
CA LYS A 630 -10.06 -8.08 -16.06
C LYS A 630 -9.33 -8.43 -14.77
N ASP A 631 -9.98 -8.28 -13.61
CA ASP A 631 -9.37 -8.63 -12.32
C ASP A 631 -9.07 -10.13 -12.20
N LEU A 632 -10.02 -11.00 -12.57
CA LEU A 632 -9.81 -12.44 -12.58
C LEU A 632 -8.73 -12.87 -13.57
N PHE A 633 -8.71 -12.23 -14.75
CA PHE A 633 -7.68 -12.46 -15.75
C PHE A 633 -6.28 -12.21 -15.19
N LEU A 634 -6.09 -11.06 -14.52
CA LEU A 634 -4.84 -10.68 -13.88
C LEU A 634 -4.45 -11.63 -12.75
N ASP A 635 -5.40 -12.08 -11.93
CA ASP A 635 -5.09 -13.02 -10.84
C ASP A 635 -4.69 -14.40 -11.32
N ILE A 636 -5.43 -14.98 -12.27
CA ILE A 636 -5.13 -16.31 -12.80
C ILE A 636 -3.75 -16.26 -13.47
N GLY A 637 -3.51 -15.24 -14.31
CA GLY A 637 -2.23 -15.07 -14.97
C GLY A 637 -1.07 -14.85 -14.00
N SER A 638 -1.27 -14.04 -12.95
CA SER A 638 -0.22 -13.78 -11.96
C SER A 638 0.10 -14.99 -11.08
N LEU A 639 -0.91 -15.80 -10.72
CA LEU A 639 -0.70 -17.06 -10.00
C LEU A 639 0.13 -18.04 -10.84
N GLU A 640 -0.17 -18.19 -12.14
CA GLU A 640 0.58 -19.04 -13.07
C GLU A 640 2.04 -18.57 -13.20
N ILE A 641 2.25 -17.27 -13.45
CA ILE A 641 3.60 -16.69 -13.54
C ILE A 641 4.38 -16.94 -12.25
N ALA A 642 3.78 -16.71 -11.08
CA ALA A 642 4.46 -16.85 -9.81
C ALA A 642 4.78 -18.29 -9.46
N LEU A 643 3.90 -19.22 -9.78
CA LEU A 643 4.15 -20.65 -9.59
C LEU A 643 5.28 -21.14 -10.51
N GLU A 644 5.23 -20.78 -11.79
CA GLU A 644 6.29 -21.15 -12.73
C GLU A 644 7.63 -20.51 -12.34
N SER A 645 7.60 -19.27 -11.82
CA SER A 645 8.80 -18.63 -11.28
C SER A 645 9.33 -19.36 -10.04
N ALA A 646 8.44 -19.86 -9.18
CA ALA A 646 8.79 -20.67 -8.01
C ALA A 646 9.42 -22.01 -8.41
N ARG A 647 8.97 -22.61 -9.51
CA ARG A 647 9.50 -23.88 -10.04
C ARG A 647 10.78 -23.68 -10.87
N SER A 648 10.94 -22.52 -11.50
CA SER A 648 12.14 -22.14 -12.25
C SER A 648 13.30 -21.81 -11.31
N GLY A 649 14.51 -22.27 -11.63
CA GLY A 649 15.72 -22.06 -10.82
C GLY A 649 16.09 -23.23 -9.90
N THR A 650 16.99 -22.98 -8.94
CA THR A 650 17.50 -24.04 -8.04
C THR A 650 16.38 -24.63 -7.19
N LYS A 651 16.33 -25.97 -7.10
CA LYS A 651 15.42 -26.69 -6.20
C LYS A 651 15.68 -26.25 -4.75
N SER A 652 14.62 -26.14 -3.96
CA SER A 652 14.71 -25.84 -2.53
C SER A 652 15.67 -26.80 -1.85
N ARG A 653 16.52 -26.27 -0.97
CA ARG A 653 17.43 -27.08 -0.17
C ARG A 653 16.61 -27.79 0.91
N LYS A 654 17.07 -28.95 1.39
CA LYS A 654 16.43 -29.64 2.53
C LYS A 654 16.36 -28.78 3.81
N THR A 655 17.20 -27.75 3.90
CA THR A 655 17.21 -26.73 4.96
C THR A 655 16.02 -25.77 4.91
N ASP A 656 15.20 -25.82 3.86
CA ASP A 656 14.14 -24.83 3.62
C ASP A 656 12.76 -25.31 4.13
N LEU A 657 12.68 -26.52 4.72
CA LEU A 657 11.44 -27.02 5.34
C LEU A 657 11.10 -26.27 6.62
N LEU A 658 9.81 -26.02 6.88
CA LEU A 658 9.38 -25.41 8.13
C LEU A 658 9.15 -26.45 9.24
N PRO A 659 9.62 -26.20 10.47
CA PRO A 659 9.52 -27.15 11.56
C PRO A 659 8.04 -27.30 11.95
N GLY A 660 7.52 -28.53 11.95
CA GLY A 660 6.12 -28.81 12.26
C GLY A 660 5.12 -28.44 11.15
N PHE A 661 5.60 -28.04 9.97
CA PHE A 661 4.77 -27.72 8.81
C PHE A 661 5.37 -28.32 7.53
N GLU A 662 5.37 -29.66 7.49
CA GLU A 662 5.92 -30.44 6.40
C GLU A 662 4.95 -30.47 5.22
N ARG A 663 4.98 -29.42 4.40
CA ARG A 663 4.24 -29.30 3.13
C ARG A 663 5.20 -29.24 1.96
N SER A 664 4.75 -29.67 0.78
CA SER A 664 5.53 -29.47 -0.46
C SER A 664 5.65 -27.99 -0.81
N ASP A 665 6.63 -27.62 -1.64
CA ASP A 665 6.77 -26.23 -2.10
C ASP A 665 5.51 -25.71 -2.78
N ASP A 666 4.83 -26.52 -3.59
CA ASP A 666 3.58 -26.14 -4.26
C ASP A 666 2.43 -25.96 -3.24
N GLN A 667 2.31 -26.85 -2.25
CA GLN A 667 1.32 -26.67 -1.17
C GLN A 667 1.59 -25.39 -0.38
N MET A 668 2.85 -25.12 -0.02
CA MET A 668 3.25 -23.89 0.66
C MET A 668 2.94 -22.67 -0.20
N PHE A 669 3.18 -22.74 -1.52
CA PHE A 669 2.85 -21.68 -2.46
C PHE A 669 1.37 -21.31 -2.43
N PHE A 670 0.47 -22.29 -2.60
CA PHE A 670 -0.96 -22.00 -2.61
C PHE A 670 -1.46 -21.53 -1.25
N ILE A 671 -0.96 -22.11 -0.14
CA ILE A 671 -1.32 -21.67 1.21
C ILE A 671 -0.89 -20.22 1.44
N ALA A 672 0.35 -19.86 1.08
CA ALA A 672 0.84 -18.49 1.20
C ALA A 672 0.04 -17.51 0.34
N TYR A 673 -0.29 -17.89 -0.90
CA TYR A 673 -1.16 -17.10 -1.77
C TYR A 673 -2.50 -16.82 -1.10
N ALA A 674 -3.24 -17.86 -0.69
CA ALA A 674 -4.54 -17.71 -0.05
C ALA A 674 -4.43 -16.90 1.24
N GLN A 675 -3.39 -17.11 2.04
CA GLN A 675 -3.22 -16.42 3.31
C GLN A 675 -2.99 -14.90 3.18
N THR A 676 -2.34 -14.44 2.11
CA THR A 676 -2.26 -12.99 1.85
C THR A 676 -3.62 -12.32 1.59
N GLN A 677 -4.62 -13.12 1.24
CA GLN A 677 -5.98 -12.68 0.93
C GLN A 677 -6.96 -12.86 2.10
N CYS A 678 -6.52 -13.36 3.27
CA CYS A 678 -7.43 -13.55 4.40
C CYS A 678 -8.01 -12.21 4.88
N GLU A 679 -9.33 -12.18 5.02
CA GLU A 679 -10.09 -11.12 5.67
C GLU A 679 -11.14 -11.68 6.63
N ALA A 680 -11.53 -10.88 7.62
CA ALA A 680 -12.61 -11.20 8.53
C ALA A 680 -13.96 -11.13 7.80
N LYS A 681 -14.89 -12.02 8.14
CA LYS A 681 -16.23 -12.06 7.52
C LYS A 681 -16.96 -10.71 7.69
N ARG A 682 -17.31 -10.05 6.58
CA ARG A 682 -18.18 -8.85 6.53
C ARG A 682 -19.66 -9.24 6.34
N SER A 683 -20.59 -8.33 6.66
CA SER A 683 -21.94 -8.36 6.06
C SER A 683 -21.82 -7.94 4.60
N GLU A 684 -22.29 -8.77 3.68
CA GLU A 684 -22.06 -8.68 2.22
C GLU A 684 -22.72 -7.48 1.51
N SER A 685 -23.25 -6.48 2.21
CA SER A 685 -23.98 -5.37 1.57
C SER A 685 -23.02 -4.32 0.99
N ASP A 686 -22.99 -4.25 -0.35
CA ASP A 686 -22.51 -3.13 -1.20
C ASP A 686 -21.04 -3.15 -1.69
N SER A 687 -20.37 -4.31 -1.76
CA SER A 687 -19.09 -4.37 -2.49
C SER A 687 -19.34 -4.59 -3.99
N PRO A 688 -18.87 -3.69 -4.89
CA PRO A 688 -18.94 -3.90 -6.33
C PRO A 688 -17.87 -4.89 -6.83
N TYR A 689 -17.18 -5.61 -5.93
CA TYR A 689 -16.13 -6.60 -6.22
C TYR A 689 -16.58 -8.02 -5.87
N ILE A 690 -16.06 -9.02 -6.59
CA ILE A 690 -16.18 -10.44 -6.22
C ILE A 690 -15.70 -10.64 -4.77
N PRO A 691 -16.50 -11.24 -3.88
CA PRO A 691 -16.09 -11.53 -2.50
C PRO A 691 -14.77 -12.32 -2.47
N ILE A 692 -13.84 -11.94 -1.59
CA ILE A 692 -12.45 -12.45 -1.64
C ILE A 692 -12.39 -13.98 -1.51
N ARG A 693 -13.25 -14.54 -0.66
CA ARG A 693 -13.41 -15.98 -0.45
C ARG A 693 -13.69 -16.69 -1.76
N GLU A 694 -14.67 -16.20 -2.52
CA GLU A 694 -15.03 -16.79 -3.80
C GLU A 694 -13.98 -16.55 -4.88
N ARG A 695 -13.35 -15.37 -4.87
CA ARG A 695 -12.24 -15.04 -5.78
C ARG A 695 -11.09 -16.03 -5.62
N VAL A 696 -10.59 -16.23 -4.38
CA VAL A 696 -9.50 -17.18 -4.08
C VAL A 696 -9.86 -18.60 -4.53
N ASN A 697 -11.03 -19.11 -4.14
CA ASN A 697 -11.49 -20.46 -4.51
C ASN A 697 -11.62 -20.62 -6.03
N THR A 698 -12.13 -19.61 -6.73
CA THR A 698 -12.26 -19.62 -8.20
C THR A 698 -10.89 -19.66 -8.88
N ILE A 699 -9.94 -18.88 -8.39
CA ILE A 699 -8.59 -18.81 -8.95
C ILE A 699 -7.84 -20.12 -8.75
N VAL A 700 -7.77 -20.66 -7.52
CA VAL A 700 -7.00 -21.90 -7.28
C VAL A 700 -7.63 -23.12 -7.95
N SER A 701 -8.97 -23.20 -8.04
CA SER A 701 -9.65 -24.29 -8.73
C SER A 701 -9.44 -24.30 -10.25
N SER A 702 -9.01 -23.17 -10.83
CA SER A 702 -8.60 -23.09 -12.24
C SER A 702 -7.21 -23.70 -12.51
N SER A 703 -6.39 -23.90 -11.47
CA SER A 703 -5.01 -24.36 -11.58
C SER A 703 -4.87 -25.89 -11.53
N ASN A 704 -4.21 -26.48 -12.54
CA ASN A 704 -3.87 -27.91 -12.54
C ASN A 704 -2.88 -28.27 -11.43
N ALA A 705 -1.89 -27.40 -11.24
CA ALA A 705 -0.89 -27.60 -10.20
C ALA A 705 -1.49 -27.60 -8.80
N PHE A 706 -2.55 -26.82 -8.57
CA PHE A 706 -3.30 -26.86 -7.31
C PHE A 706 -3.96 -28.23 -7.10
N ALA A 707 -4.67 -28.72 -8.11
CA ALA A 707 -5.33 -30.02 -8.04
C ALA A 707 -4.32 -31.16 -7.81
N GLU A 708 -3.13 -31.08 -8.41
CA GLU A 708 -2.04 -32.03 -8.17
C GLU A 708 -1.46 -31.91 -6.75
N ALA A 709 -1.16 -30.70 -6.29
CA ALA A 709 -0.55 -30.44 -4.98
C ALA A 709 -1.44 -30.88 -3.80
N PHE A 710 -2.76 -30.83 -3.95
CA PHE A 710 -3.73 -31.23 -2.93
C PHE A 710 -4.46 -32.55 -3.25
N THR A 711 -4.04 -33.26 -4.31
CA THR A 711 -4.63 -34.55 -4.73
C THR A 711 -6.15 -34.46 -4.91
N CYS A 712 -6.62 -33.36 -5.48
CA CYS A 712 -8.04 -33.15 -5.72
C CYS A 712 -8.53 -34.10 -6.81
N SER A 713 -9.62 -34.83 -6.51
CA SER A 713 -10.28 -35.64 -7.53
C SER A 713 -10.66 -34.73 -8.70
N SER A 714 -10.40 -35.18 -9.92
CA SER A 714 -10.79 -34.47 -11.14
C SER A 714 -12.32 -34.51 -11.28
N SER A 715 -13.04 -33.78 -10.42
CA SER A 715 -14.49 -33.63 -10.52
C SER A 715 -14.78 -32.69 -11.70
N SER A 716 -15.24 -33.30 -12.79
CA SER A 716 -15.91 -32.68 -13.94
C SER A 716 -15.38 -31.30 -14.37
N SER A 717 -14.23 -31.30 -15.02
CA SER A 717 -14.05 -30.68 -16.35
C SER A 717 -15.24 -29.82 -16.84
N SER A 718 -15.14 -28.50 -16.72
CA SER A 718 -15.81 -27.59 -17.68
C SER A 718 -15.39 -26.12 -17.62
N SER A 719 -14.38 -25.72 -16.83
CA SER A 719 -13.89 -24.34 -16.89
C SER A 719 -12.51 -24.16 -16.24
N LYS A 720 -11.52 -24.97 -16.64
CA LYS A 720 -10.11 -24.66 -16.34
C LYS A 720 -9.67 -23.56 -17.30
N CYS A 721 -9.02 -22.53 -16.76
CA CYS A 721 -8.59 -21.38 -17.56
C CYS A 721 -7.10 -21.19 -17.41
N HIS A 722 -6.40 -21.18 -18.55
CA HIS A 722 -4.96 -21.00 -18.60
C HIS A 722 -4.64 -19.78 -19.43
N ILE A 723 -3.89 -18.85 -18.84
CA ILE A 723 -3.52 -17.60 -19.50
C ILE A 723 -2.17 -17.78 -20.18
N TRP A 724 -1.20 -18.33 -19.44
CA TRP A 724 0.20 -18.40 -19.83
C TRP A 724 0.71 -19.81 -20.14
N THR A 725 0.21 -20.82 -19.41
CA THR A 725 0.74 -22.20 -19.42
C THR A 725 0.02 -23.16 -20.33
#